data_AF-A0A6J2BVY8-F1
#
_entry.id   AF-A0A6J2BVY8-F1
#
_cell.length_a   1.000
_cell.length_b   1.000
_cell.length_c   1.000
_cell.angle_alpha   90.00
_cell.angle_beta   90.00
_cell.angle_gamma   90.00
#
_symmetry.space_group_name_H-M   'P 1'
#
loop_
_entity.id
_entity.type
_entity.pdbx_description
1 polymer ?
#
loop_
_entity_poly.entity_id
_entity_poly.type
_entity_poly.pdbx_seq_one_letter_code
_entity_poly.pdbx_strand_id
1 'polypeptide(L)'
;MDKDKGVFAIVEMGDIGTREAVLSQAQHSLGGHRLRVRPREQKEFQSPASKSPKGAAPDSHQLAKALAEAPDVGAQMVKLVGLRELSEAERQLRSLVVALMQEVFTEFFPGCVVHPFGSSINSFDVHGCDLDLFLDLGDLEESQPAPKAPESPSLDSALASPLDPQALACTPASPPDSQPPSPQDSEALDFETPSSSLAPQTPDSALASETLASPQSLPPASPLQEDRGEGDLGKALELAEALRGEKTEGVAMLELVGSILRGCVPGVYRVQTVPSARRPVVKFCHRPSGLHGDVSLSNRLALHNSRFLSLCSELDGRVRPLVYTLRCWAQGRGLSGSGPLLSNYALTLLVVYFLQTRDPPVLPSASQLTQKAGEGEQVEADGWDCSFPRDASRLEPSTNKEPLSSLLAQFFSCVSCWDLRGSLLSLREGQALPVAGGLLSNRWEGLRLGPMNLQDPFDLSHNVAANVTSRVAGRLQNCCRAAASYCRSLQYQRRSCRGRDWGLLPLLQPSSPSSLLSATPIPLPPAPFTQLTAALAQVLREALGCHIEQGTKRLWSDRGGPEESPQGGTSKRLKLDGQERSCEEGQEEQQGCIGDHSEDGVEEMVVEVGEMVQDWVQSPGRPGEPPQTPGKQLAPGEEVQLGPAALAEQGPKGPEAAREGSRGETGKGVGLSSESWRCALWHRVWQGRRRARRRLQQQTKGRGGGGAGTAEWLAVEAQVTQELRALSSAARRPEAEPLLTFVASASQADQTLTVTPIQDSQGLFPDLYHFLQVFLPQALRNLLE
;
A
#
# COMPACT_ATOMS: atom_id res chain seq x y z
N MET A 1 -13.45 42.35 -15.88
CA MET A 1 -14.25 41.59 -16.87
C MET A 1 -13.50 41.63 -18.18
N ASP A 2 -13.38 40.50 -18.87
CA ASP A 2 -12.83 40.46 -20.23
C ASP A 2 -13.88 41.02 -21.22
N LYS A 3 -13.54 42.12 -21.89
CA LYS A 3 -14.52 42.94 -22.62
C LYS A 3 -15.08 42.25 -23.88
N ASP A 4 -14.32 41.35 -24.48
CA ASP A 4 -14.64 40.83 -25.82
C ASP A 4 -15.39 39.50 -25.78
N LYS A 5 -15.56 38.89 -24.60
CA LYS A 5 -16.24 37.58 -24.45
C LYS A 5 -17.27 37.47 -23.33
N GLY A 6 -17.33 38.41 -22.38
CA GLY A 6 -18.49 38.66 -21.49
C GLY A 6 -18.92 37.56 -20.50
N VAL A 7 -18.56 36.30 -20.72
CA VAL A 7 -19.03 35.13 -19.95
C VAL A 7 -18.30 34.98 -18.61
N PHE A 8 -17.17 35.68 -18.37
CA PHE A 8 -16.46 35.53 -17.10
C PHE A 8 -15.99 36.80 -16.39
N ALA A 9 -16.03 36.71 -15.06
CA ALA A 9 -15.45 37.67 -14.14
C ALA A 9 -14.09 37.19 -13.62
N ILE A 10 -13.31 38.15 -13.12
CA ILE A 10 -12.06 37.98 -12.40
C ILE A 10 -12.29 38.61 -11.02
N VAL A 11 -11.94 37.90 -9.95
CA VAL A 11 -12.13 38.38 -8.57
C VAL A 11 -10.84 38.12 -7.79
N GLU A 12 -10.19 39.20 -7.39
CA GLU A 12 -9.01 39.21 -6.53
C GLU A 12 -9.44 39.37 -5.07
N MET A 13 -8.73 38.71 -4.15
CA MET A 13 -9.05 38.72 -2.72
C MET A 13 -7.84 39.24 -1.95
N GLY A 14 -8.05 40.24 -1.08
CA GLY A 14 -6.96 40.93 -0.37
C GLY A 14 -6.15 40.08 0.62
N ASP A 15 -6.56 38.84 0.90
CA ASP A 15 -5.76 37.89 1.67
C ASP A 15 -6.04 36.42 1.29
N ILE A 16 -5.05 35.56 1.52
CA ILE A 16 -5.09 34.12 1.19
C ILE A 16 -6.14 33.38 2.02
N GLY A 17 -6.38 33.78 3.28
CA GLY A 17 -7.38 33.15 4.14
C GLY A 17 -8.80 33.35 3.62
N THR A 18 -9.13 34.57 3.18
CA THR A 18 -10.43 34.87 2.57
C THR A 18 -10.58 34.20 1.20
N ARG A 19 -9.51 34.09 0.39
CA ARG A 19 -9.51 33.28 -0.85
C ARG A 19 -9.89 31.83 -0.55
N GLU A 20 -9.18 31.15 0.36
CA GLU A 20 -9.44 29.73 0.64
C GLU A 20 -10.79 29.52 1.36
N ALA A 21 -11.25 30.49 2.17
CA ALA A 21 -12.60 30.48 2.72
C ALA A 21 -13.68 30.52 1.62
N VAL A 22 -13.53 31.37 0.60
CA VAL A 22 -14.41 31.40 -0.57
C VAL A 22 -14.33 30.06 -1.33
N LEU A 23 -13.12 29.55 -1.62
CA LEU A 23 -12.97 28.27 -2.34
C LEU A 23 -13.52 27.05 -1.56
N SER A 24 -13.61 27.12 -0.22
CA SER A 24 -14.21 26.06 0.60
C SER A 24 -15.73 25.94 0.45
N GLN A 25 -16.41 26.98 -0.06
CA GLN A 25 -17.87 27.04 -0.14
C GLN A 25 -18.39 26.38 -1.43
N ALA A 26 -18.90 25.14 -1.32
CA ALA A 26 -19.36 24.34 -2.47
C ALA A 26 -20.55 24.91 -3.28
N GLN A 27 -21.16 26.03 -2.85
CA GLN A 27 -22.27 26.70 -3.52
C GLN A 27 -22.18 28.23 -3.36
N HIS A 28 -21.98 28.92 -4.49
CA HIS A 28 -22.12 30.37 -4.60
C HIS A 28 -23.32 30.70 -5.50
N SER A 29 -24.02 31.79 -5.22
CA SER A 29 -25.04 32.34 -6.09
C SER A 29 -25.10 33.86 -6.01
N LEU A 30 -25.51 34.49 -7.11
CA LEU A 30 -25.66 35.93 -7.24
C LEU A 30 -26.83 36.20 -8.20
N GLY A 31 -27.77 37.09 -7.82
CA GLY A 31 -28.96 37.38 -8.63
C GLY A 31 -29.76 36.12 -9.01
N GLY A 32 -29.86 35.14 -8.11
CA GLY A 32 -30.53 33.85 -8.35
C GLY A 32 -29.73 32.84 -9.19
N HIS A 33 -28.65 33.25 -9.85
CA HIS A 33 -27.83 32.38 -10.70
C HIS A 33 -26.73 31.70 -9.87
N ARG A 34 -26.48 30.40 -10.10
CA ARG A 34 -25.41 29.66 -9.39
C ARG A 34 -24.06 29.93 -10.08
N LEU A 35 -23.11 30.46 -9.33
CA LEU A 35 -21.76 30.74 -9.82
C LEU A 35 -20.83 29.53 -9.65
N ARG A 36 -19.86 29.39 -10.56
CA ARG A 36 -18.78 28.39 -10.48
C ARG A 36 -17.45 29.09 -10.18
N VAL A 37 -17.09 29.15 -8.91
CA VAL A 37 -15.78 29.64 -8.46
C VAL A 37 -14.76 28.49 -8.48
N ARG A 38 -13.51 28.79 -8.84
CA ARG A 38 -12.36 27.88 -8.84
C ARG A 38 -11.06 28.69 -8.70
N PRO A 39 -9.98 28.12 -8.17
CA PRO A 39 -8.65 28.72 -8.36
C PRO A 39 -8.30 28.75 -9.86
N ARG A 40 -7.46 29.71 -10.27
CA ARG A 40 -6.82 29.65 -11.59
C ARG A 40 -5.71 28.62 -11.56
N GLU A 41 -5.68 27.77 -12.58
CA GLU A 41 -4.47 27.06 -12.96
C GLU A 41 -3.57 28.08 -13.66
N GLN A 42 -2.46 28.47 -13.01
CA GLN A 42 -1.38 29.13 -13.73
C GLN A 42 -0.91 28.21 -14.86
N LYS A 43 -0.71 28.79 -16.04
CA LYS A 43 -0.08 28.10 -17.16
C LYS A 43 1.37 28.53 -17.19
N GLU A 44 2.21 27.81 -16.44
CA GLU A 44 3.66 28.01 -16.44
C GLU A 44 4.18 28.10 -17.88
N PHE A 45 5.01 29.10 -18.14
CA PHE A 45 5.53 29.35 -19.47
C PHE A 45 6.56 28.28 -19.81
N GLN A 46 6.17 27.28 -20.59
CA GLN A 46 7.07 26.20 -21.01
C GLN A 46 8.22 26.79 -21.84
N SER A 47 9.37 26.97 -21.18
CA SER A 47 10.65 27.08 -21.85
C SER A 47 10.83 25.86 -22.78
N PRO A 48 11.42 26.02 -23.98
CA PRO A 48 11.45 24.98 -24.99
C PRO A 48 12.16 23.75 -24.45
N ALA A 49 11.39 22.69 -24.20
CA ALA A 49 11.85 21.55 -23.40
C ALA A 49 13.12 20.93 -23.99
N SER A 50 14.17 20.83 -23.17
CA SER A 50 15.18 19.80 -23.37
C SER A 50 14.45 18.46 -23.40
N LYS A 51 14.54 17.76 -24.53
CA LYS A 51 13.85 16.48 -24.71
C LYS A 51 14.33 15.54 -23.62
N SER A 52 13.43 15.14 -22.71
CA SER A 52 13.73 14.10 -21.74
C SER A 52 14.20 12.84 -22.48
N PRO A 53 15.19 12.11 -21.95
CA PRO A 53 15.71 10.92 -22.62
C PRO A 53 14.56 9.92 -22.81
N LYS A 54 14.49 9.30 -24.00
CA LYS A 54 13.51 8.25 -24.30
C LYS A 54 13.70 7.11 -23.28
N GLY A 55 12.73 6.93 -22.38
CA GLY A 55 12.83 6.01 -21.23
C GLY A 55 12.66 6.68 -19.86
N ALA A 56 12.58 8.01 -19.78
CA ALA A 56 12.14 8.68 -18.55
C ALA A 56 10.65 8.37 -18.25
N ALA A 57 10.33 8.14 -16.98
CA ALA A 57 8.95 7.92 -16.53
C ALA A 57 8.06 9.13 -16.85
N PRO A 58 6.77 8.94 -17.24
CA PRO A 58 5.88 10.03 -17.59
C PRO A 58 5.54 10.90 -16.36
N ASP A 59 5.61 12.22 -16.52
CA ASP A 59 5.25 13.17 -15.45
C ASP A 59 3.81 12.94 -14.96
N SER A 60 3.55 13.31 -13.70
CA SER A 60 2.22 13.16 -13.07
C SER A 60 1.07 13.75 -13.93
N HIS A 61 1.30 14.89 -14.59
CA HIS A 61 0.33 15.50 -15.51
C HIS A 61 0.14 14.70 -16.81
N GLN A 62 1.21 14.12 -17.37
CA GLN A 62 1.12 13.27 -18.56
C GLN A 62 0.33 11.99 -18.24
N LEU A 63 0.62 11.36 -17.09
CA LEU A 63 -0.10 10.19 -16.60
C LEU A 63 -1.59 10.50 -16.36
N ALA A 64 -1.91 11.58 -15.64
CA ALA A 64 -3.29 11.97 -15.38
C ALA A 64 -4.08 12.21 -16.68
N LYS A 65 -3.49 12.93 -17.65
CA LYS A 65 -4.11 13.15 -18.97
C LYS A 65 -4.35 11.83 -19.72
N ALA A 66 -3.35 10.97 -19.83
CA ALA A 66 -3.47 9.70 -20.54
C ALA A 66 -4.51 8.74 -19.93
N LEU A 67 -4.73 8.81 -18.61
CA LEU A 67 -5.80 8.08 -17.92
C LEU A 67 -7.17 8.74 -18.12
N ALA A 68 -7.26 10.08 -18.17
CA ALA A 68 -8.52 10.78 -18.45
C ALA A 68 -9.05 10.52 -19.89
N GLU A 69 -8.15 10.23 -20.83
CA GLU A 69 -8.44 9.99 -22.25
C GLU A 69 -8.97 8.56 -22.56
N ALA A 70 -8.80 7.61 -21.65
CA ALA A 70 -9.26 6.22 -21.79
C ALA A 70 -10.81 6.09 -21.89
N PRO A 71 -11.35 4.98 -22.45
CA PRO A 71 -12.80 4.77 -22.54
C PRO A 71 -13.47 4.42 -21.19
N ASP A 72 -12.87 3.51 -20.42
CA ASP A 72 -13.42 2.95 -19.17
C ASP A 72 -12.32 2.69 -18.12
N VAL A 73 -12.70 2.30 -16.91
CA VAL A 73 -11.76 2.06 -15.78
C VAL A 73 -10.83 0.88 -16.04
N GLY A 74 -11.28 -0.20 -16.68
CA GLY A 74 -10.41 -1.31 -17.06
C GLY A 74 -9.34 -0.87 -18.04
N ALA A 75 -9.71 -0.09 -19.06
CA ALA A 75 -8.76 0.52 -19.97
C ALA A 75 -7.80 1.51 -19.27
N GLN A 76 -8.24 2.27 -18.26
CA GLN A 76 -7.35 3.07 -17.42
C GLN A 76 -6.34 2.20 -16.67
N MET A 77 -6.76 1.07 -16.08
CA MET A 77 -5.88 0.16 -15.34
C MET A 77 -4.84 -0.50 -16.26
N VAL A 78 -5.23 -0.90 -17.49
CA VAL A 78 -4.30 -1.42 -18.50
C VAL A 78 -3.35 -0.32 -18.99
N LYS A 79 -3.85 0.89 -19.23
CA LYS A 79 -3.01 2.03 -19.65
C LYS A 79 -2.02 2.45 -18.57
N LEU A 80 -2.35 2.28 -17.28
CA LEU A 80 -1.45 2.52 -16.15
C LEU A 80 -0.28 1.53 -16.12
N VAL A 81 -0.48 0.26 -16.50
CA VAL A 81 0.61 -0.73 -16.61
C VAL A 81 1.63 -0.29 -17.66
N GLY A 82 1.19 -0.07 -18.89
CA GLY A 82 2.04 0.39 -20.02
C GLY A 82 2.50 1.85 -19.94
N LEU A 83 2.31 2.53 -18.81
CA LEU A 83 2.88 3.85 -18.49
C LEU A 83 3.79 3.80 -17.24
N ARG A 84 4.01 2.61 -16.67
CA ARG A 84 4.86 2.42 -15.48
C ARG A 84 5.82 1.26 -15.58
N GLU A 85 5.48 0.20 -16.31
CA GLU A 85 6.35 -0.96 -16.54
C GLU A 85 7.64 -0.57 -17.27
N LEU A 86 8.74 -1.28 -17.01
CA LEU A 86 10.03 -1.01 -17.61
C LEU A 86 9.97 -1.16 -19.13
N SER A 87 10.48 -0.14 -19.82
CA SER A 87 10.75 -0.19 -21.25
C SER A 87 11.78 -1.26 -21.60
N GLU A 88 11.80 -1.71 -22.86
CA GLU A 88 12.75 -2.73 -23.31
C GLU A 88 14.21 -2.32 -23.06
N ALA A 89 14.55 -1.04 -23.28
CA ALA A 89 15.86 -0.48 -23.01
C ALA A 89 16.23 -0.53 -21.50
N GLU A 90 15.28 -0.28 -20.59
CA GLU A 90 15.50 -0.41 -19.15
C GLU A 90 15.67 -1.88 -18.68
N ARG A 91 15.13 -2.84 -19.43
CA ARG A 91 15.34 -4.28 -19.20
C ARG A 91 16.69 -4.73 -19.74
N GLN A 92 17.02 -4.35 -20.98
CA GLN A 92 18.35 -4.58 -21.58
C GLN A 92 19.48 -3.99 -20.73
N LEU A 93 19.29 -2.78 -20.19
CA LEU A 93 20.26 -2.13 -19.28
C LEU A 93 20.41 -2.87 -17.94
N ARG A 94 19.33 -3.48 -17.41
CA ARG A 94 19.42 -4.37 -16.24
C ARG A 94 20.18 -5.64 -16.59
N SER A 95 19.88 -6.30 -17.71
CA SER A 95 20.59 -7.49 -18.17
C SER A 95 22.09 -7.24 -18.35
N LEU A 96 22.49 -6.08 -18.87
CA LEU A 96 23.90 -5.70 -19.01
C LEU A 96 24.60 -5.52 -17.64
N VAL A 97 23.93 -4.93 -16.65
CA VAL A 97 24.48 -4.81 -15.28
C VAL A 97 24.51 -6.17 -14.57
N VAL A 98 23.54 -7.05 -14.79
CA VAL A 98 23.58 -8.44 -14.32
C VAL A 98 24.76 -9.19 -14.93
N ALA A 99 24.99 -9.05 -16.24
CA ALA A 99 26.13 -9.68 -16.92
C ALA A 99 27.48 -9.17 -16.39
N LEU A 100 27.63 -7.86 -16.16
CA LEU A 100 28.82 -7.27 -15.55
C LEU A 100 29.07 -7.79 -14.12
N MET A 101 28.00 -7.91 -13.32
CA MET A 101 28.10 -8.48 -11.97
C MET A 101 28.48 -9.97 -12.03
N GLN A 102 27.90 -10.74 -12.96
CA GLN A 102 28.24 -12.14 -13.18
C GLN A 102 29.71 -12.30 -13.58
N GLU A 103 30.21 -11.52 -14.54
CA GLU A 103 31.58 -11.58 -15.03
C GLU A 103 32.58 -11.38 -13.87
N VAL A 104 32.43 -10.31 -13.09
CA VAL A 104 33.33 -10.03 -11.96
C VAL A 104 33.14 -11.07 -10.84
N PHE A 105 31.93 -11.47 -10.46
CA PHE A 105 31.76 -12.49 -9.43
C PHE A 105 32.31 -13.86 -9.86
N THR A 106 32.33 -14.20 -11.15
CA THR A 106 32.91 -15.45 -11.65
C THR A 106 34.44 -15.49 -11.49
N GLU A 107 35.11 -14.32 -11.53
CA GLU A 107 36.55 -14.19 -11.28
C GLU A 107 36.93 -14.53 -9.82
N PHE A 108 36.08 -14.14 -8.85
CA PHE A 108 36.30 -14.39 -7.42
C PHE A 108 35.70 -15.71 -6.92
N PHE A 109 34.61 -16.17 -7.55
CA PHE A 109 33.84 -17.36 -7.16
C PHE A 109 33.57 -18.21 -8.42
N PRO A 110 34.51 -19.11 -8.80
CA PRO A 110 34.33 -19.97 -9.96
C PRO A 110 33.05 -20.81 -9.87
N GLY A 111 32.23 -20.76 -10.91
CA GLY A 111 30.95 -21.48 -10.97
C GLY A 111 29.74 -20.79 -10.32
N CYS A 112 29.92 -19.63 -9.68
CA CYS A 112 28.79 -18.89 -9.10
C CYS A 112 27.80 -18.37 -10.15
N VAL A 113 26.56 -18.10 -9.75
CA VAL A 113 25.49 -17.58 -10.63
C VAL A 113 24.77 -16.39 -10.00
N VAL A 114 24.69 -15.29 -10.75
CA VAL A 114 23.97 -14.07 -10.36
C VAL A 114 22.53 -14.14 -10.88
N HIS A 115 21.61 -14.48 -9.99
CA HIS A 115 20.18 -14.55 -10.29
C HIS A 115 19.48 -13.21 -9.98
N PRO A 116 19.01 -12.43 -10.97
CA PRO A 116 18.11 -11.32 -10.69
C PRO A 116 16.80 -11.85 -10.11
N PHE A 117 16.34 -11.26 -9.02
CA PHE A 117 15.06 -11.59 -8.38
C PHE A 117 14.21 -10.31 -8.17
N GLY A 118 13.15 -10.43 -7.36
CA GLY A 118 12.43 -9.28 -6.86
C GLY A 118 11.72 -8.51 -7.97
N SER A 119 11.80 -7.18 -7.91
CA SER A 119 10.99 -6.33 -8.78
C SER A 119 11.28 -6.50 -10.27
N SER A 120 12.52 -6.85 -10.63
CA SER A 120 12.99 -6.87 -12.03
C SER A 120 12.51 -8.09 -12.84
N ILE A 121 12.12 -9.20 -12.19
CA ILE A 121 11.63 -10.42 -12.87
C ILE A 121 10.22 -10.87 -12.46
N ASN A 122 9.63 -10.33 -11.39
CA ASN A 122 8.28 -10.72 -10.96
C ASN A 122 7.15 -10.12 -11.83
N SER A 123 7.51 -9.48 -12.94
CA SER A 123 6.66 -8.75 -13.89
C SER A 123 5.96 -7.50 -13.33
N PHE A 124 5.96 -7.28 -12.01
CA PHE A 124 5.49 -6.06 -11.36
C PHE A 124 6.62 -5.03 -11.19
N ASP A 125 7.50 -4.95 -12.18
CA ASP A 125 8.53 -3.94 -12.31
C ASP A 125 7.94 -2.53 -12.51
N VAL A 126 8.69 -1.47 -12.20
CA VAL A 126 8.32 -0.09 -12.54
C VAL A 126 9.55 0.75 -12.86
N HIS A 127 9.41 1.81 -13.66
CA HIS A 127 10.49 2.77 -13.92
C HIS A 127 11.27 3.16 -12.66
N GLY A 128 12.59 2.98 -12.71
CA GLY A 128 13.50 3.25 -11.59
C GLY A 128 13.46 2.26 -10.41
N CYS A 129 12.81 1.10 -10.53
CA CYS A 129 12.79 0.09 -9.45
C CYS A 129 14.14 -0.62 -9.22
N ASP A 130 14.32 -1.13 -8.00
CA ASP A 130 15.53 -1.81 -7.52
C ASP A 130 15.92 -3.03 -8.39
N LEU A 131 17.22 -3.23 -8.57
CA LEU A 131 17.82 -4.43 -9.17
C LEU A 131 18.32 -5.36 -8.06
N ASP A 132 17.42 -6.24 -7.59
CA ASP A 132 17.71 -7.23 -6.55
C ASP A 132 18.44 -8.44 -7.15
N LEU A 133 19.59 -8.81 -6.59
CA LEU A 133 20.47 -9.89 -7.09
C LEU A 133 20.73 -10.95 -6.00
N PHE A 134 20.50 -12.22 -6.32
CA PHE A 134 20.90 -13.35 -5.49
C PHE A 134 22.19 -13.92 -6.09
N LEU A 135 23.27 -13.88 -5.32
CA LEU A 135 24.55 -14.51 -5.68
C LEU A 135 24.52 -15.95 -5.14
N ASP A 136 24.26 -16.89 -6.03
CA ASP A 136 24.35 -18.31 -5.74
C ASP A 136 25.81 -18.73 -5.90
N LEU A 137 26.48 -19.10 -4.81
CA LEU A 137 27.87 -19.59 -4.86
C LEU A 137 27.95 -21.05 -5.35
N GLY A 138 26.79 -21.71 -5.51
CA GLY A 138 26.69 -23.14 -5.73
C GLY A 138 27.05 -23.95 -4.47
N ASP A 139 26.98 -25.27 -4.59
CA ASP A 139 27.70 -26.14 -3.68
C ASP A 139 29.19 -26.01 -4.01
N LEU A 140 29.92 -25.24 -3.19
CA LEU A 140 31.38 -25.23 -3.23
C LEU A 140 31.86 -26.62 -2.77
N GLU A 141 32.06 -27.53 -3.73
CA GLU A 141 32.73 -28.81 -3.45
C GLU A 141 34.04 -28.51 -2.72
N GLU A 142 34.17 -29.00 -1.48
CA GLU A 142 35.48 -29.08 -0.82
C GLU A 142 36.41 -29.82 -1.78
N SER A 143 37.40 -29.11 -2.33
CA SER A 143 38.23 -29.63 -3.41
C SER A 143 38.88 -30.92 -2.95
N GLN A 144 38.40 -32.06 -3.46
CA GLN A 144 38.78 -33.36 -2.92
C GLN A 144 40.31 -33.49 -2.95
N PRO A 145 40.94 -33.94 -1.84
CA PRO A 145 42.39 -34.01 -1.75
C PRO A 145 42.91 -34.84 -2.90
N ALA A 146 43.66 -34.18 -3.80
CA ALA A 146 43.90 -34.67 -5.15
C ALA A 146 44.38 -36.13 -5.14
N PRO A 147 43.83 -37.00 -6.02
CA PRO A 147 44.20 -38.41 -6.04
C PRO A 147 45.72 -38.52 -6.18
N LYS A 148 46.36 -39.17 -5.20
CA LYS A 148 47.82 -39.29 -5.14
C LYS A 148 48.34 -39.80 -6.47
N ALA A 149 49.37 -39.12 -7.00
CA ALA A 149 50.00 -39.53 -8.26
C ALA A 149 50.41 -41.01 -8.19
N PRO A 150 50.22 -41.78 -9.26
CA PRO A 150 50.61 -43.19 -9.28
C PRO A 150 52.11 -43.33 -9.03
N GLU A 151 52.48 -44.19 -8.09
CA GLU A 151 53.87 -44.37 -7.69
C GLU A 151 54.71 -44.88 -8.87
N SER A 152 55.83 -44.20 -9.12
CA SER A 152 56.76 -44.59 -10.18
C SER A 152 57.39 -45.96 -9.89
N PRO A 153 57.34 -46.94 -10.80
CA PRO A 153 57.96 -48.24 -10.56
C PRO A 153 59.48 -48.10 -10.44
N SER A 154 60.04 -48.66 -9.37
CA SER A 154 61.49 -48.67 -9.11
C SER A 154 62.23 -49.52 -10.14
N LEU A 155 63.29 -48.98 -10.73
CA LEU A 155 64.23 -49.73 -11.55
C LEU A 155 65.10 -50.62 -10.66
N ASP A 156 64.83 -51.93 -10.62
CA ASP A 156 65.89 -52.91 -10.43
C ASP A 156 65.51 -54.33 -10.92
N SER A 157 66.53 -55.13 -11.23
CA SER A 157 66.48 -56.51 -11.77
C SER A 157 66.23 -56.67 -13.29
N ALA A 158 67.27 -57.13 -13.99
CA ALA A 158 67.25 -57.58 -15.39
C ALA A 158 67.10 -59.12 -15.50
N LEU A 159 67.37 -59.66 -16.71
CA LEU A 159 67.52 -61.09 -17.07
C LEU A 159 66.22 -61.87 -17.42
N ALA A 160 65.74 -61.70 -18.66
CA ALA A 160 65.57 -62.82 -19.60
C ALA A 160 65.33 -62.31 -21.05
N SER A 161 66.10 -62.81 -22.01
CA SER A 161 65.80 -62.75 -23.45
C SER A 161 65.65 -64.19 -23.95
N PRO A 162 64.94 -64.44 -25.08
CA PRO A 162 65.65 -64.40 -26.37
C PRO A 162 64.81 -63.99 -27.62
N LEU A 163 65.49 -63.35 -28.60
CA LEU A 163 65.51 -63.63 -30.06
C LEU A 163 64.18 -63.72 -30.89
N ASP A 164 64.07 -63.31 -32.16
CA ASP A 164 64.88 -62.45 -33.08
C ASP A 164 64.00 -62.09 -34.35
N PRO A 165 64.48 -61.77 -35.58
CA PRO A 165 64.47 -60.40 -36.15
C PRO A 165 63.61 -60.18 -37.42
N GLN A 166 63.47 -58.89 -37.82
CA GLN A 166 63.63 -58.28 -39.18
C GLN A 166 62.78 -56.97 -39.31
N ALA A 167 63.17 -55.90 -40.03
CA ALA A 167 64.47 -55.47 -40.57
C ALA A 167 64.48 -53.95 -40.92
N LEU A 168 65.69 -53.35 -40.92
CA LEU A 168 66.25 -52.26 -41.77
C LEU A 168 65.34 -51.35 -42.65
N ALA A 169 65.62 -50.06 -42.91
CA ALA A 169 66.61 -49.08 -42.42
C ALA A 169 66.36 -47.65 -43.06
N CYS A 170 67.33 -46.73 -42.88
CA CYS A 170 67.60 -45.49 -43.64
C CYS A 170 66.96 -44.15 -43.17
N THR A 171 67.78 -43.35 -42.47
CA THR A 171 67.73 -41.87 -42.42
C THR A 171 68.69 -41.28 -43.47
N PRO A 172 68.75 -39.94 -43.72
CA PRO A 172 69.64 -39.07 -42.91
C PRO A 172 69.30 -37.55 -42.80
N ALA A 173 69.95 -36.90 -41.83
CA ALA A 173 70.43 -35.49 -41.79
C ALA A 173 69.49 -34.30 -41.46
N SER A 174 70.14 -33.28 -40.85
CA SER A 174 69.68 -31.96 -40.31
C SER A 174 70.82 -30.93 -40.60
N PRO A 175 71.05 -29.79 -39.88
CA PRO A 175 70.24 -28.83 -39.06
C PRO A 175 70.48 -27.38 -39.66
N PRO A 176 70.75 -26.22 -38.96
CA PRO A 176 70.56 -25.77 -37.55
C PRO A 176 70.00 -24.31 -37.32
N ASP A 177 69.76 -24.00 -36.03
CA ASP A 177 69.91 -22.75 -35.24
C ASP A 177 69.55 -21.34 -35.76
N SER A 178 68.85 -20.55 -34.92
CA SER A 178 69.36 -19.32 -34.25
C SER A 178 68.31 -18.63 -33.34
N GLN A 179 68.77 -17.78 -32.39
CA GLN A 179 67.93 -16.97 -31.47
C GLN A 179 68.36 -15.46 -31.48
N PRO A 180 67.90 -14.55 -30.57
CA PRO A 180 67.39 -13.22 -30.94
C PRO A 180 68.42 -12.08 -30.87
N PRO A 181 68.00 -10.84 -31.24
CA PRO A 181 68.47 -9.67 -30.49
C PRO A 181 67.44 -8.53 -30.26
N SER A 182 67.81 -7.65 -29.33
CA SER A 182 67.43 -6.22 -29.15
C SER A 182 68.74 -5.48 -28.71
N PRO A 183 68.82 -4.17 -28.37
CA PRO A 183 67.82 -3.09 -28.24
C PRO A 183 68.28 -1.75 -28.91
N GLN A 184 67.98 -0.59 -28.26
CA GLN A 184 68.49 0.80 -28.46
C GLN A 184 67.84 1.70 -29.53
N ASP A 185 67.75 3.04 -29.37
CA ASP A 185 67.57 3.95 -28.19
C ASP A 185 67.32 5.41 -28.66
N SER A 186 67.01 6.33 -27.72
CA SER A 186 67.06 7.82 -27.82
C SER A 186 66.05 8.53 -28.75
N GLU A 187 65.65 9.81 -28.58
CA GLU A 187 65.71 10.89 -27.54
C GLU A 187 64.75 12.01 -28.04
N ALA A 188 64.34 13.07 -27.32
CA ALA A 188 64.00 13.37 -25.91
C ALA A 188 63.51 14.85 -25.84
N LEU A 189 62.84 15.30 -24.75
CA LEU A 189 62.92 16.65 -24.14
C LEU A 189 61.85 16.89 -23.03
N ASP A 190 62.13 17.83 -22.12
CA ASP A 190 61.61 17.88 -20.73
C ASP A 190 60.72 19.11 -20.37
N PHE A 191 60.55 19.33 -19.06
CA PHE A 191 59.95 20.48 -18.32
C PHE A 191 58.42 20.50 -18.16
N GLU A 192 57.84 20.75 -16.96
CA GLU A 192 58.40 20.77 -15.59
C GLU A 192 57.27 20.59 -14.54
N THR A 193 57.62 20.21 -13.30
CA THR A 193 56.70 20.17 -12.15
C THR A 193 56.63 21.54 -11.46
N PRO A 194 55.56 21.84 -10.71
CA PRO A 194 55.82 22.05 -9.28
C PRO A 194 54.75 21.47 -8.34
N SER A 195 55.21 20.89 -7.23
CA SER A 195 54.39 20.68 -6.05
C SER A 195 54.45 21.91 -5.15
N SER A 196 53.32 22.35 -4.62
CA SER A 196 53.29 23.20 -3.42
C SER A 196 52.20 22.73 -2.46
N SER A 197 52.59 22.51 -1.21
CA SER A 197 51.70 22.11 -0.12
C SER A 197 51.33 23.32 0.72
N LEU A 198 50.06 23.42 1.13
CA LEU A 198 49.62 24.25 2.25
C LEU A 198 48.21 23.83 2.69
N ALA A 199 48.06 23.58 3.99
CA ALA A 199 46.79 23.26 4.62
C ALA A 199 46.41 24.34 5.63
N PRO A 200 45.10 24.59 5.82
CA PRO A 200 44.52 24.87 7.13
C PRO A 200 43.71 23.64 7.58
N GLN A 201 43.97 23.04 8.74
CA GLN A 201 43.63 23.57 10.08
C GLN A 201 42.12 23.74 10.27
N THR A 202 41.50 22.72 10.87
CA THR A 202 40.22 22.82 11.59
C THR A 202 40.39 23.59 12.90
N PRO A 203 39.28 24.11 13.46
CA PRO A 203 39.09 23.95 14.90
C PRO A 203 37.66 23.50 15.27
N ASP A 204 37.54 22.88 16.44
CA ASP A 204 36.31 22.28 16.97
C ASP A 204 35.28 23.28 17.53
N SER A 205 34.00 22.89 17.44
CA SER A 205 32.97 22.99 18.50
C SER A 205 31.74 22.18 18.05
N ALA A 206 31.27 21.15 18.75
CA ALA A 206 30.61 21.15 20.07
C ALA A 206 29.22 21.85 20.02
N LEU A 207 28.12 21.32 20.59
CA LEU A 207 27.97 20.21 21.55
C LEU A 207 26.51 19.70 21.59
N ALA A 208 26.30 18.51 22.18
CA ALA A 208 25.05 18.00 22.80
C ALA A 208 23.83 17.64 21.90
N SER A 209 23.08 16.56 22.15
CA SER A 209 23.32 15.41 23.05
C SER A 209 22.43 14.23 22.67
N GLU A 210 22.99 13.02 22.69
CA GLU A 210 22.25 11.78 22.95
C GLU A 210 22.33 11.43 24.45
N THR A 211 21.40 10.59 24.93
CA THR A 211 21.48 9.98 26.26
C THR A 211 21.18 8.48 26.17
N LEU A 212 22.24 7.68 26.11
CA LEU A 212 22.16 6.22 26.31
C LEU A 212 21.99 5.92 27.80
N ALA A 213 21.21 4.89 28.12
CA ALA A 213 21.12 4.29 29.45
C ALA A 213 21.45 2.80 29.37
N SER A 214 22.55 2.38 30.01
CA SER A 214 22.98 0.97 30.03
C SER A 214 22.14 0.15 31.01
N PRO A 215 21.83 -1.14 30.71
CA PRO A 215 21.01 -1.98 31.56
C PRO A 215 21.84 -2.79 32.57
N GLN A 216 21.55 -2.68 33.87
CA GLN A 216 22.03 -3.62 34.91
C GLN A 216 21.02 -3.78 36.07
N SER A 217 21.23 -4.85 36.85
CA SER A 217 20.52 -5.26 38.08
C SER A 217 19.09 -5.79 37.96
N LEU A 218 18.99 -7.13 37.97
CA LEU A 218 17.88 -7.91 38.54
C LEU A 218 18.46 -8.80 39.66
N PRO A 219 17.64 -9.30 40.62
CA PRO A 219 18.13 -9.75 41.93
C PRO A 219 18.76 -11.16 41.93
N PRO A 220 19.58 -11.49 42.97
CA PRO A 220 20.22 -12.79 43.10
C PRO A 220 19.23 -13.91 43.50
N ALA A 221 19.44 -15.10 42.94
CA ALA A 221 18.81 -16.33 43.39
C ALA A 221 19.78 -17.17 44.25
N SER A 222 19.26 -17.79 45.31
CA SER A 222 20.01 -18.67 46.22
C SER A 222 20.13 -20.11 45.67
N PRO A 223 21.07 -20.93 46.18
CA PRO A 223 21.68 -21.99 45.36
C PRO A 223 21.07 -23.40 45.54
N LEU A 224 21.38 -24.23 44.55
CA LEU A 224 21.53 -25.70 44.58
C LEU A 224 20.35 -26.55 45.10
N GLN A 225 19.72 -27.26 44.17
CA GLN A 225 19.55 -28.70 44.36
C GLN A 225 19.85 -29.43 43.04
N GLU A 226 20.82 -30.33 43.06
CA GLU A 226 21.21 -31.15 41.91
C GLU A 226 20.31 -32.38 41.82
N ASP A 227 19.77 -32.66 40.63
CA ASP A 227 19.38 -34.02 40.23
C ASP A 227 19.69 -34.22 38.73
N ARG A 228 19.79 -35.47 38.31
CA ARG A 228 20.58 -35.91 37.15
C ARG A 228 19.90 -35.62 35.80
N GLY A 229 20.65 -34.99 34.89
CA GLY A 229 20.19 -34.70 33.53
C GLY A 229 21.30 -34.43 32.50
N GLU A 230 22.54 -34.87 32.74
CA GLU A 230 23.65 -34.69 31.79
C GLU A 230 23.44 -35.54 30.52
N GLY A 231 23.09 -34.88 29.41
CA GLY A 231 22.91 -35.54 28.11
C GLY A 231 22.38 -34.64 26.99
N ASP A 232 21.62 -33.59 27.32
CA ASP A 232 20.93 -32.74 26.33
C ASP A 232 21.41 -31.27 26.33
N LEU A 233 21.81 -30.74 27.50
CA LEU A 233 22.35 -29.38 27.62
C LEU A 233 23.65 -29.14 26.84
N GLY A 234 24.50 -30.17 26.71
CA GLY A 234 25.73 -30.09 25.89
C GLY A 234 25.42 -29.83 24.42
N LYS A 235 24.51 -30.62 23.84
CA LYS A 235 24.06 -30.47 22.44
C LYS A 235 23.45 -29.10 22.17
N ALA A 236 22.66 -28.57 23.11
CA ALA A 236 22.06 -27.24 22.96
C ALA A 236 23.12 -26.12 22.96
N LEU A 237 24.21 -26.28 23.72
CA LEU A 237 25.33 -25.35 23.72
C LEU A 237 26.17 -25.49 22.44
N GLU A 238 26.51 -26.72 22.03
CA GLU A 238 27.23 -27.01 20.79
C GLU A 238 26.48 -26.48 19.55
N LEU A 239 25.15 -26.69 19.47
CA LEU A 239 24.31 -26.09 18.41
C LEU A 239 24.33 -24.57 18.47
N ALA A 240 24.23 -23.98 19.66
CA ALA A 240 24.32 -22.52 19.83
C ALA A 240 25.71 -21.95 19.50
N GLU A 241 26.76 -22.78 19.47
CA GLU A 241 28.13 -22.40 19.08
C GLU A 241 28.40 -22.63 17.59
N ALA A 242 27.91 -23.73 17.01
CA ALA A 242 27.87 -23.94 15.56
C ALA A 242 27.07 -22.83 14.85
N LEU A 243 25.86 -22.53 15.32
CA LEU A 243 25.02 -21.43 14.81
C LEU A 243 25.63 -20.04 15.06
N ARG A 244 26.62 -19.90 15.98
CA ARG A 244 27.44 -18.69 16.11
C ARG A 244 28.58 -18.67 15.09
N GLY A 245 29.20 -19.81 14.80
CA GLY A 245 30.22 -20.00 13.75
C GLY A 245 29.67 -19.65 12.37
N GLU A 246 28.67 -20.40 11.88
CA GLU A 246 28.00 -20.20 10.59
C GLU A 246 27.55 -18.75 10.39
N LYS A 247 26.97 -18.14 11.44
CA LYS A 247 26.51 -16.74 11.40
C LYS A 247 27.67 -15.74 11.31
N THR A 248 28.83 -16.06 11.86
CA THR A 248 30.03 -15.21 11.76
C THR A 248 30.67 -15.34 10.38
N GLU A 249 30.73 -16.56 9.83
CA GLU A 249 31.20 -16.85 8.48
C GLU A 249 30.31 -16.18 7.41
N GLY A 250 28.98 -16.28 7.55
CA GLY A 250 28.03 -15.60 6.66
C GLY A 250 28.16 -14.07 6.67
N VAL A 251 28.57 -13.48 7.79
CA VAL A 251 28.89 -12.04 7.87
C VAL A 251 30.24 -11.72 7.22
N ALA A 252 31.25 -12.57 7.38
CA ALA A 252 32.53 -12.41 6.72
C ALA A 252 32.42 -12.51 5.18
N MET A 253 31.63 -13.47 4.67
CA MET A 253 31.33 -13.60 3.24
C MET A 253 30.55 -12.38 2.71
N LEU A 254 29.64 -11.82 3.51
CA LEU A 254 28.92 -10.58 3.14
C LEU A 254 29.86 -9.38 3.01
N GLU A 255 30.87 -9.24 3.88
CA GLU A 255 31.90 -8.21 3.76
C GLU A 255 32.89 -8.47 2.63
N LEU A 256 33.17 -9.73 2.28
CA LEU A 256 33.96 -10.09 1.10
C LEU A 256 33.25 -9.66 -0.19
N VAL A 257 31.98 -10.03 -0.37
CA VAL A 257 31.13 -9.58 -1.49
C VAL A 257 31.02 -8.06 -1.50
N GLY A 258 30.83 -7.42 -0.35
CA GLY A 258 30.87 -5.97 -0.21
C GLY A 258 32.19 -5.35 -0.66
N SER A 259 33.32 -6.03 -0.44
CA SER A 259 34.65 -5.54 -0.83
C SER A 259 34.91 -5.71 -2.32
N ILE A 260 34.46 -6.81 -2.93
CA ILE A 260 34.49 -7.03 -4.40
C ILE A 260 33.63 -5.96 -5.10
N LEU A 261 32.42 -5.69 -4.59
CA LEU A 261 31.55 -4.60 -5.09
C LEU A 261 32.16 -3.20 -4.93
N ARG A 262 33.04 -2.99 -3.92
CA ARG A 262 33.73 -1.71 -3.68
C ARG A 262 34.97 -1.52 -4.56
N GLY A 263 35.74 -2.58 -4.82
CA GLY A 263 37.05 -2.50 -5.47
C GLY A 263 37.11 -2.95 -6.92
N CYS A 264 36.22 -3.86 -7.34
CA CYS A 264 36.40 -4.63 -8.58
C CYS A 264 35.33 -4.34 -9.64
N VAL A 265 34.04 -4.21 -9.25
CA VAL A 265 32.96 -3.98 -10.24
C VAL A 265 32.99 -2.52 -10.73
N PRO A 266 33.28 -2.26 -12.02
CA PRO A 266 33.46 -0.90 -12.52
C PRO A 266 32.17 -0.09 -12.45
N GLY A 267 32.29 1.19 -12.07
CA GLY A 267 31.15 2.10 -11.96
C GLY A 267 30.24 1.88 -10.75
N VAL A 268 30.44 0.84 -9.93
CA VAL A 268 29.71 0.63 -8.68
C VAL A 268 30.20 1.61 -7.60
N TYR A 269 29.28 2.09 -6.76
CA TYR A 269 29.53 3.02 -5.65
C TYR A 269 28.41 2.92 -4.60
N ARG A 270 28.56 3.63 -3.46
CA ARG A 270 27.62 3.59 -2.32
C ARG A 270 27.33 2.16 -1.82
N VAL A 271 28.36 1.33 -1.78
CA VAL A 271 28.23 -0.06 -1.31
C VAL A 271 28.12 -0.10 0.20
N GLN A 272 27.03 -0.68 0.72
CA GLN A 272 26.77 -0.81 2.16
C GLN A 272 26.32 -2.22 2.51
N THR A 273 27.08 -2.89 3.36
CA THR A 273 26.73 -4.18 3.97
C THR A 273 25.69 -3.99 5.09
N VAL A 274 24.71 -4.90 5.15
CA VAL A 274 23.61 -4.86 6.13
C VAL A 274 23.41 -6.26 6.74
N PRO A 275 24.35 -6.72 7.60
CA PRO A 275 24.27 -8.04 8.23
C PRO A 275 23.16 -8.18 9.29
N SER A 276 22.55 -7.07 9.72
CA SER A 276 21.51 -7.02 10.76
C SER A 276 20.07 -7.17 10.24
N ALA A 277 19.86 -7.32 8.92
CA ALA A 277 18.55 -7.55 8.31
C ALA A 277 18.07 -9.02 8.49
N ARG A 278 16.75 -9.31 8.31
CA ARG A 278 16.22 -10.70 8.37
C ARG A 278 16.95 -11.62 7.39
N ARG A 279 17.14 -11.14 6.16
CA ARG A 279 18.05 -11.73 5.17
C ARG A 279 19.19 -10.73 4.95
N PRO A 280 20.44 -11.08 5.25
CA PRO A 280 21.59 -10.19 5.01
C PRO A 280 21.74 -9.80 3.54
N VAL A 281 22.14 -8.55 3.31
CA VAL A 281 22.31 -7.97 1.97
C VAL A 281 23.49 -6.99 1.91
N VAL A 282 24.00 -6.77 0.71
CA VAL A 282 24.89 -5.67 0.34
C VAL A 282 24.14 -4.73 -0.62
N LYS A 283 23.85 -3.52 -0.17
CA LYS A 283 23.28 -2.46 -1.00
C LYS A 283 24.33 -1.92 -1.96
N PHE A 284 23.96 -1.58 -3.19
CA PHE A 284 24.85 -0.97 -4.17
C PHE A 284 24.15 0.08 -5.06
N CYS A 285 24.93 0.92 -5.72
CA CYS A 285 24.50 1.78 -6.83
C CYS A 285 25.48 1.63 -7.99
N HIS A 286 25.00 1.55 -9.24
CA HIS A 286 25.85 1.51 -10.44
C HIS A 286 25.70 2.82 -11.22
N ARG A 287 26.78 3.62 -11.23
CA ARG A 287 26.76 5.01 -11.74
C ARG A 287 26.43 5.14 -13.23
N PRO A 288 26.98 4.33 -14.16
CA PRO A 288 26.69 4.45 -15.59
C PRO A 288 25.22 4.19 -15.96
N SER A 289 24.51 3.32 -15.24
CA SER A 289 23.11 3.00 -15.52
C SER A 289 22.10 3.72 -14.63
N GLY A 290 22.55 4.37 -13.55
CA GLY A 290 21.68 4.95 -12.52
C GLY A 290 20.95 3.92 -11.64
N LEU A 291 21.19 2.62 -11.84
CA LEU A 291 20.53 1.55 -11.09
C LEU A 291 21.07 1.45 -9.66
N HIS A 292 20.23 0.90 -8.78
CA HIS A 292 20.51 0.63 -7.38
C HIS A 292 19.76 -0.64 -6.98
N GLY A 293 20.17 -1.28 -5.89
CA GLY A 293 19.54 -2.52 -5.40
C GLY A 293 20.39 -3.23 -4.36
N ASP A 294 19.99 -4.46 -4.05
CA ASP A 294 20.58 -5.28 -2.99
C ASP A 294 21.10 -6.61 -3.56
N VAL A 295 22.36 -6.96 -3.23
CA VAL A 295 22.95 -8.30 -3.45
C VAL A 295 22.73 -9.13 -2.18
N SER A 296 22.23 -10.36 -2.30
CA SER A 296 22.04 -11.29 -1.17
C SER A 296 22.72 -12.64 -1.42
N LEU A 297 23.26 -13.23 -0.35
CA LEU A 297 23.93 -14.54 -0.36
C LEU A 297 23.00 -15.73 -0.10
N SER A 298 21.82 -15.49 0.50
CA SER A 298 20.95 -16.56 0.99
C SER A 298 19.47 -16.19 0.82
N ASN A 299 19.04 -16.14 -0.43
CA ASN A 299 17.67 -15.76 -0.78
C ASN A 299 17.07 -16.58 -1.94
N ARG A 300 17.39 -17.88 -1.98
CA ARG A 300 16.84 -18.83 -2.97
C ARG A 300 15.30 -18.77 -2.97
N LEU A 301 14.66 -18.72 -1.79
CA LEU A 301 13.21 -18.50 -1.67
C LEU A 301 12.70 -17.28 -2.47
N ALA A 302 13.30 -16.10 -2.35
CA ALA A 302 12.78 -14.93 -3.09
C ALA A 302 12.85 -15.07 -4.63
N LEU A 303 13.75 -15.91 -5.16
CA LEU A 303 13.78 -16.26 -6.58
C LEU A 303 12.55 -17.10 -6.98
N HIS A 304 12.18 -18.10 -6.18
CA HIS A 304 10.96 -18.89 -6.38
C HIS A 304 9.71 -18.01 -6.22
N ASN A 305 9.64 -17.20 -5.17
CA ASN A 305 8.53 -16.28 -4.91
C ASN A 305 8.36 -15.24 -6.04
N SER A 306 9.45 -14.82 -6.68
CA SER A 306 9.42 -13.90 -7.84
C SER A 306 8.93 -14.59 -9.11
N ARG A 307 9.36 -15.84 -9.35
CA ARG A 307 8.86 -16.68 -10.46
C ARG A 307 7.37 -16.99 -10.33
N PHE A 308 6.90 -17.35 -9.13
CA PHE A 308 5.48 -17.53 -8.80
C PHE A 308 4.64 -16.28 -9.13
N LEU A 309 5.17 -15.08 -8.84
CA LEU A 309 4.50 -13.81 -9.16
C LEU A 309 4.45 -13.50 -10.67
N SER A 310 5.42 -13.97 -11.47
CA SER A 310 5.32 -13.96 -12.93
C SER A 310 4.22 -14.91 -13.41
N LEU A 311 4.24 -16.17 -12.94
CA LEU A 311 3.23 -17.18 -13.29
C LEU A 311 1.79 -16.69 -12.95
N CYS A 312 1.58 -16.05 -11.80
CA CYS A 312 0.28 -15.44 -11.49
C CYS A 312 -0.15 -14.39 -12.53
N SER A 313 0.80 -13.64 -13.11
CA SER A 313 0.52 -12.63 -14.14
C SER A 313 0.30 -13.22 -15.53
N GLU A 314 0.83 -14.42 -15.79
CA GLU A 314 0.61 -15.21 -16.99
C GLU A 314 -0.74 -15.96 -16.94
N LEU A 315 -1.14 -16.43 -15.76
CA LEU A 315 -2.39 -17.18 -15.52
C LEU A 315 -3.67 -16.36 -15.74
N ASP A 316 -3.68 -15.06 -15.42
CA ASP A 316 -4.81 -14.18 -15.72
C ASP A 316 -4.37 -12.72 -15.98
N GLY A 317 -4.66 -12.21 -17.18
CA GLY A 317 -4.29 -10.86 -17.61
C GLY A 317 -4.90 -9.71 -16.77
N ARG A 318 -5.83 -9.99 -15.85
CA ARG A 318 -6.36 -9.00 -14.89
C ARG A 318 -5.43 -8.76 -13.70
N VAL A 319 -4.44 -9.62 -13.47
CA VAL A 319 -3.49 -9.53 -12.36
C VAL A 319 -2.59 -8.30 -12.47
N ARG A 320 -1.91 -8.08 -13.61
CA ARG A 320 -1.04 -6.89 -13.79
C ARG A 320 -1.82 -5.57 -13.58
N PRO A 321 -2.97 -5.32 -14.23
CA PRO A 321 -3.71 -4.07 -14.05
C PRO A 321 -4.20 -3.86 -12.60
N LEU A 322 -4.61 -4.92 -11.89
CA LEU A 322 -4.99 -4.81 -10.47
C LEU A 322 -3.80 -4.48 -9.57
N VAL A 323 -2.69 -5.22 -9.67
CA VAL A 323 -1.51 -5.01 -8.81
C VAL A 323 -0.88 -3.63 -9.04
N TYR A 324 -0.70 -3.21 -10.30
CA TYR A 324 -0.15 -1.88 -10.60
C TYR A 324 -1.07 -0.76 -10.06
N THR A 325 -2.38 -0.86 -10.28
CA THR A 325 -3.37 0.13 -9.78
C THR A 325 -3.37 0.21 -8.26
N LEU A 326 -3.41 -0.94 -7.58
CA LEU A 326 -3.45 -1.01 -6.13
C LEU A 326 -2.12 -0.62 -5.48
N ARG A 327 -0.97 -0.86 -6.14
CA ARG A 327 0.34 -0.34 -5.71
C ARG A 327 0.41 1.19 -5.81
N CYS A 328 -0.03 1.77 -6.92
CA CYS A 328 -0.08 3.22 -7.09
C CYS A 328 -1.03 3.88 -6.07
N TRP A 329 -2.22 3.32 -5.88
CA TRP A 329 -3.17 3.74 -4.85
C TRP A 329 -2.55 3.65 -3.44
N ALA A 330 -1.98 2.51 -3.07
CA ALA A 330 -1.38 2.30 -1.74
C ALA A 330 -0.22 3.26 -1.48
N GLN A 331 0.58 3.60 -2.50
CA GLN A 331 1.61 4.65 -2.41
C GLN A 331 0.96 6.02 -2.15
N GLY A 332 -0.05 6.43 -2.93
CA GLY A 332 -0.81 7.69 -2.75
C GLY A 332 -1.63 7.80 -1.45
N ARG A 333 -1.86 6.67 -0.74
CA ARG A 333 -2.49 6.61 0.60
C ARG A 333 -1.49 6.40 1.74
N GLY A 334 -0.19 6.34 1.47
CA GLY A 334 0.84 6.07 2.47
C GLY A 334 0.66 4.70 3.17
N LEU A 335 0.16 3.70 2.44
CA LEU A 335 -0.06 2.33 2.91
C LEU A 335 1.11 1.41 2.58
N SER A 336 1.84 1.69 1.49
CA SER A 336 2.99 0.90 1.07
C SER A 336 4.30 1.69 1.14
N GLY A 337 5.38 1.01 1.53
CA GLY A 337 6.72 1.58 1.70
C GLY A 337 7.53 0.80 2.73
N SER A 338 8.59 1.42 3.25
CA SER A 338 9.47 0.85 4.28
C SER A 338 8.92 1.04 5.70
N GLY A 339 9.58 0.43 6.70
CA GLY A 339 9.25 0.61 8.12
C GLY A 339 7.94 -0.11 8.50
N PRO A 340 6.93 0.58 9.08
CA PRO A 340 5.68 -0.03 9.52
C PRO A 340 4.63 -0.22 8.41
N LEU A 341 4.95 0.14 7.15
CA LEU A 341 4.07 0.08 5.99
C LEU A 341 4.10 -1.30 5.31
N LEU A 342 3.13 -1.61 4.45
CA LEU A 342 3.16 -2.84 3.65
C LEU A 342 4.31 -2.75 2.63
N SER A 343 5.14 -3.80 2.55
CA SER A 343 6.09 -3.92 1.44
C SER A 343 5.33 -4.07 0.11
N ASN A 344 5.95 -3.68 -1.01
CA ASN A 344 5.36 -3.91 -2.34
C ASN A 344 5.07 -5.40 -2.58
N TYR A 345 5.86 -6.30 -2.00
CA TYR A 345 5.66 -7.75 -2.03
C TYR A 345 4.41 -8.17 -1.25
N ALA A 346 4.28 -7.76 0.02
CA ALA A 346 3.11 -8.08 0.86
C ALA A 346 1.81 -7.52 0.27
N LEU A 347 1.83 -6.32 -0.30
CA LEU A 347 0.68 -5.77 -1.02
C LEU A 347 0.33 -6.59 -2.27
N THR A 348 1.34 -7.09 -3.00
CA THR A 348 1.12 -7.95 -4.18
C THR A 348 0.51 -9.29 -3.78
N LEU A 349 1.02 -9.93 -2.71
CA LEU A 349 0.42 -11.14 -2.15
C LEU A 349 -1.02 -10.93 -1.67
N LEU A 350 -1.35 -9.77 -1.10
CA LEU A 350 -2.73 -9.45 -0.69
C LEU A 350 -3.69 -9.40 -1.89
N VAL A 351 -3.22 -8.95 -3.06
CA VAL A 351 -4.00 -8.97 -4.31
C VAL A 351 -4.12 -10.39 -4.86
N VAL A 352 -3.06 -11.20 -4.84
CA VAL A 352 -3.11 -12.61 -5.25
C VAL A 352 -4.10 -13.40 -4.36
N TYR A 353 -4.03 -13.24 -3.04
CA TYR A 353 -4.98 -13.83 -2.09
C TYR A 353 -6.43 -13.37 -2.31
N PHE A 354 -6.64 -12.08 -2.61
CA PHE A 354 -7.96 -11.58 -3.00
C PHE A 354 -8.49 -12.27 -4.27
N LEU A 355 -7.63 -12.54 -5.26
CA LEU A 355 -8.00 -13.21 -6.51
C LEU A 355 -8.23 -14.72 -6.36
N GLN A 356 -7.53 -15.38 -5.44
CA GLN A 356 -7.82 -16.75 -5.01
C GLN A 356 -9.19 -16.86 -4.32
N THR A 357 -9.56 -15.86 -3.53
CA THR A 357 -10.83 -15.83 -2.76
C THR A 357 -12.03 -15.25 -3.54
N ARG A 358 -12.01 -15.25 -4.88
CA ARG A 358 -13.20 -14.93 -5.70
C ARG A 358 -14.12 -16.14 -5.87
N ASP A 359 -15.39 -15.89 -6.17
CA ASP A 359 -16.33 -16.92 -6.62
C ASP A 359 -16.82 -16.60 -8.04
N PRO A 360 -16.43 -17.39 -9.08
CA PRO A 360 -15.39 -18.43 -9.02
C PRO A 360 -13.98 -17.81 -8.91
N PRO A 361 -12.94 -18.59 -8.53
CA PRO A 361 -11.58 -18.08 -8.36
C PRO A 361 -10.95 -17.50 -9.63
N VAL A 362 -10.21 -16.40 -9.49
CA VAL A 362 -9.42 -15.80 -10.57
C VAL A 362 -8.02 -16.41 -10.66
N LEU A 363 -7.45 -16.84 -9.52
CA LEU A 363 -6.18 -17.57 -9.45
C LEU A 363 -6.32 -18.85 -8.63
N PRO A 364 -5.56 -19.92 -8.93
CA PRO A 364 -5.48 -21.12 -8.10
C PRO A 364 -4.71 -20.85 -6.79
N SER A 365 -4.91 -21.71 -5.79
CA SER A 365 -4.09 -21.70 -4.57
C SER A 365 -2.68 -22.23 -4.85
N ALA A 366 -1.67 -21.86 -4.05
CA ALA A 366 -0.32 -22.39 -4.29
C ALA A 366 -0.26 -23.93 -4.08
N SER A 367 -1.09 -24.50 -3.20
CA SER A 367 -1.23 -25.96 -3.06
C SER A 367 -1.76 -26.63 -4.34
N GLN A 368 -2.70 -25.99 -5.06
CA GLN A 368 -3.18 -26.48 -6.35
C GLN A 368 -2.11 -26.38 -7.46
N LEU A 369 -1.17 -25.43 -7.36
CA LEU A 369 -0.01 -25.34 -8.25
C LEU A 369 1.02 -26.41 -7.92
N THR A 370 1.37 -26.62 -6.64
CA THR A 370 2.24 -27.73 -6.18
C THR A 370 1.73 -29.09 -6.70
N GLN A 371 0.44 -29.37 -6.53
CA GLN A 371 -0.21 -30.61 -7.01
C GLN A 371 -0.18 -30.79 -8.55
N LYS A 372 0.21 -29.76 -9.30
CA LYS A 372 0.32 -29.76 -10.76
C LYS A 372 1.77 -29.60 -11.25
N ALA A 373 2.75 -29.48 -10.36
CA ALA A 373 4.17 -29.47 -10.72
C ALA A 373 4.58 -30.82 -11.33
N GLY A 374 5.26 -30.80 -12.48
CA GLY A 374 5.70 -32.00 -13.17
C GLY A 374 6.97 -32.65 -12.58
N GLU A 375 7.38 -33.75 -13.22
CA GLU A 375 8.72 -34.31 -13.07
C GLU A 375 9.76 -33.26 -13.49
N GLY A 376 10.84 -33.09 -12.71
CA GLY A 376 11.85 -32.02 -12.92
C GLY A 376 11.41 -30.61 -12.53
N GLU A 377 10.20 -30.43 -11.98
CA GLU A 377 9.72 -29.17 -11.38
C GLU A 377 9.61 -29.23 -9.85
N GLN A 378 9.89 -30.39 -9.26
CA GLN A 378 10.01 -30.56 -7.81
C GLN A 378 11.27 -29.84 -7.32
N VAL A 379 11.13 -28.96 -6.33
CA VAL A 379 12.23 -28.18 -5.78
C VAL A 379 11.94 -27.71 -4.36
N GLU A 380 12.90 -27.93 -3.45
CA GLU A 380 12.86 -27.46 -2.07
C GLU A 380 13.88 -26.31 -1.88
N ALA A 381 13.54 -25.32 -1.05
CA ALA A 381 14.45 -24.24 -0.67
C ALA A 381 14.21 -23.83 0.78
N ASP A 382 15.29 -23.68 1.56
CA ASP A 382 15.27 -23.34 2.99
C ASP A 382 14.34 -24.28 3.82
N GLY A 383 14.17 -25.55 3.41
CA GLY A 383 13.25 -26.54 4.02
C GLY A 383 11.78 -26.46 3.56
N TRP A 384 11.47 -25.66 2.54
CA TRP A 384 10.12 -25.44 2.02
C TRP A 384 9.96 -25.91 0.58
N ASP A 385 8.91 -26.71 0.33
CA ASP A 385 8.47 -27.09 -1.02
C ASP A 385 8.10 -25.84 -1.83
N CYS A 386 8.89 -25.59 -2.88
CA CYS A 386 8.80 -24.48 -3.82
C CYS A 386 8.37 -24.93 -5.23
N SER A 387 7.76 -26.11 -5.33
CA SER A 387 7.42 -26.76 -6.59
C SER A 387 6.16 -26.13 -7.20
N PHE A 388 6.24 -25.71 -8.46
CA PHE A 388 5.09 -25.25 -9.26
C PHE A 388 5.40 -25.30 -10.77
N PRO A 389 4.37 -25.37 -11.64
CA PRO A 389 4.51 -25.30 -13.08
C PRO A 389 5.31 -24.10 -13.58
N ARG A 390 6.33 -24.33 -14.40
CA ARG A 390 7.14 -23.26 -15.04
C ARG A 390 6.41 -22.51 -16.16
N ASP A 391 5.25 -22.98 -16.60
CA ASP A 391 4.47 -22.42 -17.71
C ASP A 391 2.96 -22.54 -17.42
N ALA A 392 2.25 -21.42 -17.58
CA ALA A 392 0.80 -21.31 -17.44
C ALA A 392 0.02 -22.10 -18.51
N SER A 393 0.63 -22.44 -19.66
CA SER A 393 -0.05 -23.15 -20.76
C SER A 393 -0.62 -24.53 -20.38
N ARG A 394 -0.09 -25.14 -19.31
CA ARG A 394 -0.53 -26.44 -18.75
C ARG A 394 -1.62 -26.29 -17.68
N LEU A 395 -2.15 -25.09 -17.47
CA LEU A 395 -3.11 -24.76 -16.41
C LEU A 395 -4.41 -24.22 -17.01
N GLU A 396 -5.54 -24.70 -16.48
CA GLU A 396 -6.87 -24.31 -16.95
C GLU A 396 -7.15 -22.81 -16.68
N PRO A 397 -7.53 -22.01 -17.68
CA PRO A 397 -7.86 -20.60 -17.49
C PRO A 397 -9.05 -20.37 -16.56
N SER A 398 -9.08 -19.24 -15.86
CA SER A 398 -10.17 -18.91 -14.93
C SER A 398 -11.55 -18.85 -15.60
N THR A 399 -12.52 -19.50 -14.96
CA THR A 399 -13.94 -19.40 -15.31
C THR A 399 -14.54 -18.04 -14.92
N ASN A 400 -13.90 -17.27 -14.04
CA ASN A 400 -14.38 -15.95 -13.59
C ASN A 400 -14.37 -14.94 -14.75
N LYS A 401 -15.52 -14.32 -15.02
CA LYS A 401 -15.71 -13.33 -16.12
C LYS A 401 -15.89 -11.89 -15.63
N GLU A 402 -15.51 -11.60 -14.40
CA GLU A 402 -15.65 -10.26 -13.82
C GLU A 402 -14.69 -9.23 -14.41
N PRO A 403 -15.16 -8.01 -14.74
CA PRO A 403 -14.31 -6.96 -15.27
C PRO A 403 -13.38 -6.39 -14.18
N LEU A 404 -12.25 -5.85 -14.62
CA LEU A 404 -11.26 -5.15 -13.78
C LEU A 404 -11.89 -4.13 -12.80
N SER A 405 -12.89 -3.39 -13.26
CA SER A 405 -13.61 -2.39 -12.46
C SER A 405 -14.49 -2.98 -11.33
N SER A 406 -15.01 -4.21 -11.51
CA SER A 406 -15.68 -4.98 -10.45
C SER A 406 -14.66 -5.48 -9.44
N LEU A 407 -13.60 -6.15 -9.91
CA LEU A 407 -12.56 -6.73 -9.05
C LEU A 407 -11.85 -5.65 -8.21
N LEU A 408 -11.58 -4.47 -8.77
CA LEU A 408 -11.00 -3.35 -8.02
C LEU A 408 -11.96 -2.84 -6.93
N ALA A 409 -13.25 -2.69 -7.25
CA ALA A 409 -14.26 -2.27 -6.26
C ALA A 409 -14.46 -3.32 -5.16
N GLN A 410 -14.42 -4.60 -5.52
CA GLN A 410 -14.49 -5.71 -4.58
C GLN A 410 -13.25 -5.85 -3.70
N PHE A 411 -12.04 -5.61 -4.21
CA PHE A 411 -10.83 -5.61 -3.40
C PHE A 411 -10.97 -4.64 -2.23
N PHE A 412 -11.35 -3.40 -2.53
CA PHE A 412 -11.63 -2.39 -1.50
C PHE A 412 -12.76 -2.82 -0.57
N SER A 413 -13.84 -3.43 -1.08
CA SER A 413 -14.95 -3.89 -0.26
C SER A 413 -14.56 -5.01 0.70
N CYS A 414 -13.95 -6.09 0.20
CA CYS A 414 -13.52 -7.27 0.97
C CYS A 414 -12.46 -6.91 2.01
N VAL A 415 -11.38 -6.22 1.62
CA VAL A 415 -10.30 -5.84 2.55
C VAL A 415 -10.82 -4.88 3.64
N SER A 416 -11.85 -4.07 3.37
CA SER A 416 -12.48 -3.21 4.39
C SER A 416 -13.39 -3.94 5.39
N CYS A 417 -13.62 -5.25 5.20
CA CYS A 417 -14.53 -6.08 5.99
C CYS A 417 -13.88 -7.36 6.56
N TRP A 418 -12.68 -7.73 6.11
CA TRP A 418 -11.92 -8.86 6.67
C TRP A 418 -11.40 -8.57 8.09
N ASP A 419 -11.48 -9.56 8.96
CA ASP A 419 -10.75 -9.58 10.24
C ASP A 419 -9.28 -9.93 10.01
N LEU A 420 -8.45 -8.89 9.88
CA LEU A 420 -7.02 -9.01 9.64
C LEU A 420 -6.23 -9.52 10.86
N ARG A 421 -6.81 -9.49 12.06
CA ARG A 421 -6.17 -9.89 13.33
C ARG A 421 -6.50 -11.33 13.69
N GLY A 422 -7.77 -11.71 13.62
CA GLY A 422 -8.26 -13.06 13.94
C GLY A 422 -8.09 -14.08 12.81
N SER A 423 -7.66 -13.64 11.62
CA SER A 423 -7.37 -14.51 10.46
C SER A 423 -5.90 -14.43 10.04
N LEU A 424 -5.32 -15.57 9.68
CA LEU A 424 -4.11 -15.69 8.86
C LEU A 424 -4.55 -15.94 7.41
N LEU A 425 -4.25 -15.00 6.52
CA LEU A 425 -4.57 -15.10 5.10
C LEU A 425 -3.52 -15.99 4.42
N SER A 426 -3.87 -17.23 4.06
CA SER A 426 -2.94 -18.21 3.48
C SER A 426 -3.08 -18.31 1.97
N LEU A 427 -2.00 -17.99 1.23
CA LEU A 427 -1.95 -18.16 -0.24
C LEU A 427 -1.77 -19.62 -0.67
N ARG A 428 -1.29 -20.51 0.23
CA ARG A 428 -1.14 -21.94 -0.06
C ARG A 428 -2.48 -22.65 -0.08
N GLU A 429 -3.34 -22.38 0.90
CA GLU A 429 -4.72 -22.91 0.92
C GLU A 429 -5.72 -22.04 0.13
N GLY A 430 -5.39 -20.78 -0.15
CA GLY A 430 -6.30 -19.80 -0.75
C GLY A 430 -7.42 -19.35 0.19
N GLN A 431 -7.20 -19.44 1.52
CA GLN A 431 -8.25 -19.34 2.54
C GLN A 431 -7.77 -18.57 3.79
N ALA A 432 -8.74 -18.08 4.57
CA ALA A 432 -8.52 -17.44 5.87
C ALA A 432 -8.50 -18.50 6.98
N LEU A 433 -7.33 -18.72 7.60
CA LEU A 433 -7.17 -19.67 8.70
C LEU A 433 -7.41 -18.94 10.04
N PRO A 434 -8.25 -19.46 10.95
CA PRO A 434 -8.53 -18.80 12.22
C PRO A 434 -7.33 -18.83 13.17
N VAL A 435 -6.95 -17.67 13.70
CA VAL A 435 -5.84 -17.50 14.67
C VAL A 435 -6.25 -17.93 16.08
N ALA A 436 -7.54 -17.83 16.41
CA ALA A 436 -8.07 -18.24 17.71
C ALA A 436 -7.87 -19.76 17.94
N GLY A 437 -7.36 -20.11 19.13
CA GLY A 437 -7.06 -21.49 19.52
C GLY A 437 -5.58 -21.90 19.41
N GLY A 438 -4.68 -21.03 18.94
CA GLY A 438 -3.22 -21.22 19.00
C GLY A 438 -2.62 -22.26 18.04
N LEU A 439 -3.47 -23.04 17.35
CA LEU A 439 -3.09 -24.15 16.47
C LEU A 439 -2.11 -23.76 15.34
N LEU A 440 -2.11 -22.50 14.90
CA LEU A 440 -1.25 -22.04 13.79
C LEU A 440 0.20 -21.80 14.24
N SER A 441 0.41 -21.18 15.40
CA SER A 441 1.75 -20.92 15.95
C SER A 441 2.47 -22.21 16.36
N ASN A 442 1.71 -23.23 16.76
CA ASN A 442 2.23 -24.56 17.09
C ASN A 442 2.49 -25.42 15.84
N ARG A 443 2.01 -25.01 14.66
CA ARG A 443 2.22 -25.73 13.38
C ARG A 443 3.43 -25.20 12.61
N TRP A 444 3.68 -23.90 12.69
CA TRP A 444 4.79 -23.23 12.00
C TRP A 444 5.55 -22.38 13.03
N GLU A 445 6.60 -22.97 13.60
CA GLU A 445 7.45 -22.27 14.56
C GLU A 445 8.06 -21.01 13.93
N GLY A 446 8.20 -19.95 14.74
CA GLY A 446 8.65 -18.63 14.27
C GLY A 446 7.58 -17.74 13.63
N LEU A 447 6.36 -18.23 13.39
CA LEU A 447 5.28 -17.44 12.77
C LEU A 447 4.82 -16.24 13.63
N ARG A 448 5.27 -15.04 13.24
CA ARG A 448 4.98 -13.78 13.92
C ARG A 448 3.59 -13.24 13.55
N LEU A 449 2.61 -13.56 14.39
CA LEU A 449 1.27 -13.01 14.31
C LEU A 449 1.21 -11.57 14.84
N GLY A 450 0.26 -10.78 14.36
CA GLY A 450 0.14 -9.34 14.63
C GLY A 450 -1.19 -8.72 14.20
N PRO A 451 -1.23 -7.39 13.97
CA PRO A 451 -2.43 -6.66 13.55
C PRO A 451 -2.91 -6.97 12.12
N MET A 452 -2.04 -7.57 11.30
CA MET A 452 -2.35 -8.09 9.97
C MET A 452 -1.49 -9.35 9.75
N ASN A 453 -2.12 -10.44 9.29
CA ASN A 453 -1.45 -11.72 9.10
C ASN A 453 -1.65 -12.22 7.67
N LEU A 454 -0.57 -12.21 6.88
CA LEU A 454 -0.55 -12.65 5.48
C LEU A 454 0.64 -13.61 5.31
N GLN A 455 0.35 -14.88 5.03
CA GLN A 455 1.37 -15.92 4.93
C GLN A 455 2.07 -15.87 3.58
N ASP A 456 3.39 -16.10 3.57
CA ASP A 456 4.12 -16.39 2.34
C ASP A 456 3.60 -17.69 1.69
N PRO A 457 3.53 -17.81 0.35
CA PRO A 457 3.08 -19.04 -0.32
C PRO A 457 4.02 -20.24 -0.11
N PHE A 458 5.28 -20.01 0.27
CA PHE A 458 6.30 -21.05 0.42
C PHE A 458 6.87 -21.10 1.84
N ASP A 459 7.41 -19.99 2.36
CA ASP A 459 7.92 -19.89 3.74
C ASP A 459 6.75 -19.78 4.73
N LEU A 460 6.12 -20.90 5.11
CA LEU A 460 4.91 -20.87 5.92
C LEU A 460 5.12 -20.33 7.35
N SER A 461 6.38 -20.21 7.79
CA SER A 461 6.79 -19.49 9.01
C SER A 461 6.73 -17.96 8.85
N HIS A 462 6.67 -17.44 7.63
CA HIS A 462 6.74 -16.01 7.36
C HIS A 462 5.37 -15.36 7.16
N ASN A 463 4.97 -14.55 8.14
CA ASN A 463 3.99 -13.50 7.93
C ASN A 463 4.68 -12.31 7.24
N VAL A 464 4.40 -12.07 5.95
CA VAL A 464 4.96 -10.97 5.16
C VAL A 464 4.47 -9.59 5.61
N ALA A 465 3.42 -9.55 6.45
CA ALA A 465 2.86 -8.35 7.07
C ALA A 465 3.23 -8.19 8.56
N ALA A 466 4.18 -8.98 9.10
CA ALA A 466 4.55 -8.94 10.52
C ALA A 466 5.10 -7.58 11.01
N ASN A 467 5.52 -6.69 10.10
CA ASN A 467 5.94 -5.32 10.40
C ASN A 467 4.77 -4.32 10.48
N VAL A 468 3.57 -4.70 10.05
CA VAL A 468 2.41 -3.81 9.91
C VAL A 468 1.79 -3.52 11.28
N THR A 469 1.89 -2.27 11.72
CA THR A 469 1.30 -1.83 13.00
C THR A 469 -0.22 -1.67 12.92
N SER A 470 -0.93 -1.72 14.06
CA SER A 470 -2.39 -1.54 14.13
C SER A 470 -2.87 -0.24 13.49
N ARG A 471 -2.07 0.84 13.54
CA ARG A 471 -2.37 2.12 12.88
C ARG A 471 -2.39 1.99 11.36
N VAL A 472 -1.53 1.15 10.80
CA VAL A 472 -1.42 0.92 9.34
C VAL A 472 -2.46 -0.10 8.87
N ALA A 473 -2.69 -1.18 9.61
CA ALA A 473 -3.77 -2.14 9.32
C ALA A 473 -5.16 -1.46 9.35
N GLY A 474 -5.44 -0.65 10.37
CA GLY A 474 -6.68 0.13 10.43
C GLY A 474 -6.74 1.24 9.37
N ARG A 475 -5.62 1.88 9.00
CA ARG A 475 -5.58 2.82 7.86
C ARG A 475 -5.88 2.11 6.55
N LEU A 476 -5.37 0.89 6.34
CA LEU A 476 -5.68 0.06 5.16
C LEU A 476 -7.19 -0.18 5.06
N GLN A 477 -7.82 -0.69 6.12
CA GLN A 477 -9.27 -0.92 6.16
C GLN A 477 -10.08 0.36 5.95
N ASN A 478 -9.70 1.49 6.58
CA ASN A 478 -10.37 2.78 6.42
C ASN A 478 -10.23 3.34 5.00
N CYS A 479 -9.02 3.31 4.42
CA CYS A 479 -8.79 3.73 3.03
C CYS A 479 -9.54 2.82 2.04
N CYS A 480 -9.56 1.50 2.25
CA CYS A 480 -10.36 0.55 1.48
C CYS A 480 -11.86 0.88 1.60
N ARG A 481 -12.37 1.16 2.80
CA ARG A 481 -13.80 1.51 3.01
C ARG A 481 -14.20 2.79 2.27
N ALA A 482 -13.32 3.80 2.28
CA ALA A 482 -13.52 5.03 1.52
C ALA A 482 -13.46 4.78 -0.01
N ALA A 483 -12.47 4.01 -0.49
CA ALA A 483 -12.32 3.66 -1.90
C ALA A 483 -13.51 2.82 -2.41
N ALA A 484 -13.98 1.83 -1.65
CA ALA A 484 -15.18 1.05 -1.97
C ALA A 484 -16.43 1.92 -2.08
N SER A 485 -16.54 2.97 -1.25
CA SER A 485 -17.63 3.95 -1.36
C SER A 485 -17.50 4.84 -2.60
N TYR A 486 -16.28 5.24 -2.96
CA TYR A 486 -16.01 5.95 -4.21
C TYR A 486 -16.32 5.08 -5.45
N CYS A 487 -16.01 3.78 -5.43
CA CYS A 487 -16.32 2.86 -6.53
C CYS A 487 -17.83 2.62 -6.74
N ARG A 488 -18.67 2.90 -5.73
CA ARG A 488 -20.14 2.95 -5.88
C ARG A 488 -20.65 4.26 -6.49
N SER A 489 -19.79 5.25 -6.70
CA SER A 489 -20.17 6.55 -7.27
C SER A 489 -20.20 6.56 -8.80
N LEU A 490 -21.02 7.44 -9.36
CA LEU A 490 -21.09 7.66 -10.81
C LEU A 490 -19.77 8.21 -11.39
N GLN A 491 -18.94 8.87 -10.57
CA GLN A 491 -17.64 9.43 -10.98
C GLN A 491 -16.58 8.34 -11.20
N TYR A 492 -16.67 7.21 -10.50
CA TYR A 492 -15.86 6.03 -10.82
C TYR A 492 -16.40 5.32 -12.06
N GLN A 493 -17.72 5.09 -12.11
CA GLN A 493 -18.35 4.18 -13.07
C GLN A 493 -18.52 4.75 -14.49
N ARG A 494 -18.51 6.08 -14.67
CA ARG A 494 -18.75 6.73 -15.97
C ARG A 494 -17.67 7.75 -16.33
N ARG A 495 -17.27 7.74 -17.60
CA ARG A 495 -16.32 8.69 -18.18
C ARG A 495 -16.84 10.12 -18.11
N SER A 496 -15.93 11.06 -17.79
CA SER A 496 -16.21 12.49 -17.79
C SER A 496 -16.22 13.08 -19.20
N CYS A 497 -17.34 13.66 -19.62
CA CYS A 497 -17.50 14.32 -20.93
C CYS A 497 -16.91 15.74 -21.02
N ARG A 498 -16.36 16.29 -19.93
CA ARG A 498 -15.85 17.67 -19.84
C ARG A 498 -14.56 17.78 -19.02
N GLY A 499 -13.61 16.87 -19.25
CA GLY A 499 -12.24 16.95 -18.70
C GLY A 499 -12.07 16.80 -17.18
N ARG A 500 -13.14 16.60 -16.40
CA ARG A 500 -13.06 16.37 -14.94
C ARG A 500 -12.50 14.99 -14.61
N ASP A 501 -11.80 14.86 -13.48
CA ASP A 501 -11.32 13.58 -12.94
C ASP A 501 -12.43 12.54 -12.78
N TRP A 502 -12.13 11.30 -13.18
CA TRP A 502 -13.05 10.17 -13.15
C TRP A 502 -12.29 8.83 -13.10
N GLY A 503 -12.98 7.75 -12.73
CA GLY A 503 -12.42 6.40 -12.71
C GLY A 503 -11.25 6.28 -11.73
N LEU A 504 -10.05 5.99 -12.22
CA LEU A 504 -8.84 5.88 -11.39
C LEU A 504 -8.32 7.20 -10.82
N LEU A 505 -8.59 8.36 -11.44
CA LEU A 505 -7.86 9.59 -11.09
C LEU A 505 -8.01 9.97 -9.59
N PRO A 506 -9.22 10.01 -8.99
CA PRO A 506 -9.39 10.25 -7.55
C PRO A 506 -8.94 9.10 -6.62
N LEU A 507 -8.60 7.93 -7.18
CA LEU A 507 -7.93 6.85 -6.42
C LEU A 507 -6.41 7.09 -6.36
N LEU A 508 -5.81 7.51 -7.48
CA LEU A 508 -4.36 7.68 -7.63
C LEU A 508 -3.83 9.04 -7.14
N GLN A 509 -4.68 10.07 -7.10
CA GLN A 509 -4.32 11.39 -6.56
C GLN A 509 -3.81 11.29 -5.10
N PRO A 510 -2.80 12.10 -4.72
CA PRO A 510 -2.28 12.11 -3.35
C PRO A 510 -3.35 12.57 -2.37
N SER A 511 -3.45 11.89 -1.22
CA SER A 511 -4.41 12.26 -0.19
C SER A 511 -3.99 13.50 0.58
N SER A 512 -4.95 14.40 0.87
CA SER A 512 -4.70 15.57 1.72
C SER A 512 -4.20 15.15 3.13
N PRO A 513 -3.46 16.02 3.86
CA PRO A 513 -3.04 15.72 5.23
C PRO A 513 -4.22 15.35 6.14
N SER A 514 -5.33 16.09 6.06
CA SER A 514 -6.55 15.79 6.81
C SER A 514 -7.15 14.43 6.43
N SER A 515 -7.08 14.02 5.15
CA SER A 515 -7.52 12.69 4.70
C SER A 515 -6.63 11.57 5.23
N LEU A 516 -5.30 11.75 5.21
CA LEU A 516 -4.34 10.77 5.73
C LEU A 516 -4.44 10.61 7.25
N LEU A 517 -4.57 11.71 8.00
CA LEU A 517 -4.77 11.70 9.45
C LEU A 517 -6.11 11.05 9.80
N SER A 518 -7.21 11.45 9.16
CA SER A 518 -8.53 10.89 9.47
C SER A 518 -8.72 9.43 9.07
N ALA A 519 -8.00 8.93 8.07
CA ALA A 519 -7.94 7.50 7.77
C ALA A 519 -7.10 6.72 8.81
N THR A 520 -6.14 7.37 9.49
CA THR A 520 -5.31 6.75 10.52
C THR A 520 -6.08 6.69 11.86
N PRO A 521 -6.37 5.50 12.41
CA PRO A 521 -7.06 5.41 13.69
C PRO A 521 -6.09 5.65 14.88
N ILE A 522 -6.64 6.20 15.95
CA ILE A 522 -5.98 6.41 17.25
C ILE A 522 -6.14 5.13 18.08
N PRO A 523 -5.06 4.46 18.51
CA PRO A 523 -5.14 3.32 19.43
C PRO A 523 -5.67 3.74 20.82
N LEU A 524 -6.51 2.91 21.43
CA LEU A 524 -7.09 3.11 22.76
C LEU A 524 -6.48 2.12 23.76
N PRO A 525 -6.52 2.39 25.08
CA PRO A 525 -6.13 1.40 26.08
C PRO A 525 -7.12 0.22 26.12
N PRO A 526 -6.66 -0.98 26.54
CA PRO A 526 -7.51 -2.16 26.57
C PRO A 526 -8.53 -2.10 27.71
N ALA A 527 -9.82 -2.11 27.35
CA ALA A 527 -10.93 -2.12 28.29
C ALA A 527 -12.19 -2.78 27.68
N PRO A 528 -13.17 -3.20 28.51
CA PRO A 528 -14.49 -3.60 28.02
C PRO A 528 -15.12 -2.50 27.17
N PHE A 529 -15.61 -2.86 25.97
CA PHE A 529 -15.99 -1.87 24.95
C PHE A 529 -17.03 -0.85 25.46
N THR A 530 -18.02 -1.29 26.24
CA THR A 530 -19.05 -0.41 26.83
C THR A 530 -18.50 0.58 27.86
N GLN A 531 -17.45 0.22 28.61
CA GLN A 531 -16.75 1.14 29.51
C GLN A 531 -15.90 2.11 28.70
N LEU A 532 -15.23 1.62 27.65
CA LEU A 532 -14.39 2.41 26.76
C LEU A 532 -15.19 3.47 25.98
N THR A 533 -16.38 3.12 25.46
CA THR A 533 -17.25 4.07 24.73
C THR A 533 -17.91 5.08 25.68
N ALA A 534 -18.28 4.67 26.89
CA ALA A 534 -18.76 5.59 27.93
C ALA A 534 -17.67 6.60 28.33
N ALA A 535 -16.45 6.14 28.64
CA ALA A 535 -15.32 6.99 29.01
C ALA A 535 -14.91 7.93 27.86
N LEU A 536 -14.91 7.46 26.61
CA LEU A 536 -14.70 8.30 25.41
C LEU A 536 -15.73 9.45 25.33
N ALA A 537 -17.02 9.13 25.47
CA ALA A 537 -18.07 10.13 25.44
C ALA A 537 -17.94 11.14 26.60
N GLN A 538 -17.52 10.69 27.78
CA GLN A 538 -17.29 11.54 28.93
C GLN A 538 -16.09 12.49 28.71
N VAL A 539 -14.95 11.99 28.23
CA VAL A 539 -13.76 12.81 27.90
C VAL A 539 -14.08 13.84 26.82
N LEU A 540 -14.80 13.45 25.76
CA LEU A 540 -15.22 14.39 24.69
C LEU A 540 -16.14 15.50 25.24
N ARG A 541 -17.13 15.15 26.07
CA ARG A 541 -18.11 16.10 26.62
C ARG A 541 -17.53 17.01 27.71
N GLU A 542 -16.87 16.44 28.71
CA GLU A 542 -16.51 17.13 29.95
C GLU A 542 -15.08 17.69 29.89
N ALA A 543 -14.07 16.85 29.61
CA ALA A 543 -12.68 17.29 29.56
C ALA A 543 -12.38 18.21 28.37
N LEU A 544 -13.01 17.97 27.21
CA LEU A 544 -12.80 18.75 25.99
C LEU A 544 -13.92 19.73 25.65
N GLY A 545 -15.10 19.59 26.27
CA GLY A 545 -16.20 20.53 26.03
C GLY A 545 -16.80 20.45 24.62
N CYS A 546 -16.78 19.28 23.98
CA CYS A 546 -17.49 19.05 22.72
C CYS A 546 -19.00 18.99 22.98
N HIS A 547 -19.81 19.61 22.13
CA HIS A 547 -21.20 19.17 21.99
C HIS A 547 -21.17 17.83 21.26
N ILE A 548 -21.80 16.78 21.83
CA ILE A 548 -21.78 15.43 21.25
C ILE A 548 -23.19 14.88 21.07
N GLU A 549 -23.47 14.42 19.85
CA GLU A 549 -24.70 13.75 19.44
C GLU A 549 -24.35 12.30 19.09
N GLN A 550 -25.03 11.33 19.70
CA GLN A 550 -24.78 9.91 19.41
C GLN A 550 -25.40 9.55 18.06
N GLY A 551 -24.58 9.01 17.15
CA GLY A 551 -24.98 8.63 15.80
C GLY A 551 -25.82 7.35 15.82
N THR A 552 -27.13 7.49 16.03
CA THR A 552 -28.06 6.36 15.87
C THR A 552 -28.01 5.86 14.43
N LYS A 553 -27.66 4.58 14.26
CA LYS A 553 -27.91 3.87 12.99
C LYS A 553 -29.40 4.01 12.71
N ARG A 554 -29.78 4.56 11.55
CA ARG A 554 -31.19 4.56 11.12
C ARG A 554 -31.60 3.12 10.86
N LEU A 555 -32.15 2.48 11.88
CA LEU A 555 -32.98 1.30 11.70
C LEU A 555 -34.19 1.75 10.88
N TRP A 556 -34.30 1.31 9.63
CA TRP A 556 -35.58 1.36 8.94
C TRP A 556 -36.52 0.39 9.68
N SER A 557 -37.26 0.91 10.65
CA SER A 557 -38.36 0.18 11.25
C SER A 557 -39.47 0.10 10.22
N ASP A 558 -39.60 -1.08 9.61
CA ASP A 558 -40.84 -1.47 8.96
C ASP A 558 -41.99 -1.38 9.98
N ARG A 559 -43.05 -0.66 9.61
CA ARG A 559 -44.34 -0.58 10.31
C ARG A 559 -45.35 0.09 9.37
N GLY A 560 -45.88 -0.69 8.43
CA GLY A 560 -46.84 -0.25 7.41
C GLY A 560 -48.16 -1.04 7.36
N GLY A 561 -48.66 -1.50 8.52
CA GLY A 561 -50.02 -2.05 8.62
C GLY A 561 -51.06 -0.91 8.72
N PRO A 562 -52.24 -1.01 8.07
CA PRO A 562 -53.18 0.10 7.96
C PRO A 562 -54.13 0.24 9.15
N GLU A 563 -54.32 1.48 9.61
CA GLU A 563 -55.55 1.93 10.27
C GLU A 563 -55.99 3.26 9.62
N GLU A 564 -57.29 3.57 9.70
CA GLU A 564 -57.95 4.57 8.86
C GLU A 564 -58.16 5.94 9.54
N SER A 565 -58.97 6.79 8.90
CA SER A 565 -59.60 8.03 9.41
C SER A 565 -58.80 9.34 9.18
N PRO A 566 -59.47 10.52 9.13
CA PRO A 566 -59.87 11.01 7.81
C PRO A 566 -59.72 12.54 7.57
N GLN A 567 -60.17 12.96 6.38
CA GLN A 567 -60.64 14.31 6.01
C GLN A 567 -59.64 15.50 5.96
N GLY A 568 -59.37 15.93 4.72
CA GLY A 568 -59.78 17.27 4.28
C GLY A 568 -58.74 18.40 4.34
N GLY A 569 -58.36 18.96 3.17
CA GLY A 569 -57.45 20.11 3.12
C GLY A 569 -56.92 20.50 1.73
N THR A 570 -57.78 20.59 0.71
CA THR A 570 -57.33 20.91 -0.66
C THR A 570 -56.98 22.39 -0.85
N SER A 571 -55.70 22.73 -0.95
CA SER A 571 -55.26 24.03 -1.49
C SER A 571 -55.16 23.97 -3.02
N LYS A 572 -55.84 24.89 -3.72
CA LYS A 572 -55.57 25.22 -5.13
C LYS A 572 -55.18 26.68 -5.26
N ARG A 573 -54.02 26.91 -5.90
CA ARG A 573 -53.51 28.22 -6.32
C ARG A 573 -54.45 28.85 -7.37
N LEU A 574 -54.75 30.13 -7.23
CA LEU A 574 -55.17 30.99 -8.34
C LEU A 574 -54.04 31.95 -8.75
N LYS A 575 -54.14 32.48 -9.97
CA LYS A 575 -53.06 33.18 -10.68
C LYS A 575 -53.65 34.32 -11.51
N LEU A 576 -53.26 35.55 -11.22
CA LEU A 576 -53.49 36.80 -11.96
C LEU A 576 -52.43 37.81 -11.50
N ASP A 577 -52.10 38.85 -12.27
CA ASP A 577 -51.78 38.83 -13.71
C ASP A 577 -50.78 39.97 -14.00
N GLY A 578 -50.18 40.00 -15.18
CA GLY A 578 -49.14 40.97 -15.51
C GLY A 578 -49.68 42.39 -15.78
N GLN A 579 -48.89 43.42 -15.42
CA GLN A 579 -48.98 44.72 -16.09
C GLN A 579 -47.59 45.35 -16.20
N GLU A 580 -47.23 45.75 -17.43
CA GLU A 580 -45.98 46.42 -17.76
C GLU A 580 -46.03 47.90 -17.39
N ARG A 581 -44.86 48.51 -17.14
CA ARG A 581 -44.60 49.87 -17.65
C ARG A 581 -43.11 50.15 -17.85
N SER A 582 -42.88 50.95 -18.88
CA SER A 582 -41.61 51.35 -19.47
C SER A 582 -40.71 52.20 -18.56
N CYS A 583 -39.39 51.99 -18.76
CA CYS A 583 -38.36 53.00 -19.04
C CYS A 583 -38.43 54.40 -18.40
N GLU A 584 -37.28 54.86 -17.90
CA GLU A 584 -36.55 55.93 -18.60
C GLU A 584 -35.04 55.88 -18.23
N GLU A 585 -34.20 56.52 -19.04
CA GLU A 585 -32.74 56.51 -18.92
C GLU A 585 -32.20 57.76 -18.18
N GLY A 586 -30.97 57.68 -17.67
CA GLY A 586 -30.25 58.82 -17.11
C GLY A 586 -28.74 58.60 -17.18
N GLN A 587 -28.07 59.23 -18.15
CA GLN A 587 -26.62 59.29 -18.26
C GLN A 587 -26.13 60.68 -17.85
N GLU A 588 -25.08 60.72 -17.03
CA GLU A 588 -24.08 61.80 -16.90
C GLU A 588 -22.94 61.18 -16.08
N GLU A 589 -21.74 60.92 -16.61
CA GLU A 589 -20.69 61.80 -17.19
C GLU A 589 -19.47 61.79 -16.24
N GLN A 590 -18.34 62.33 -16.71
CA GLN A 590 -17.00 61.91 -16.24
C GLN A 590 -16.26 62.98 -15.44
N GLN A 591 -15.52 62.58 -14.40
CA GLN A 591 -14.34 63.33 -13.97
C GLN A 591 -13.30 62.36 -13.37
N GLY A 592 -12.05 62.42 -13.86
CA GLY A 592 -10.94 61.61 -13.38
C GLY A 592 -9.77 62.46 -12.85
N CYS A 593 -8.89 61.83 -12.08
CA CYS A 593 -7.59 62.37 -11.66
C CYS A 593 -6.53 61.24 -11.58
N ILE A 594 -5.26 61.61 -11.64
CA ILE A 594 -4.11 60.71 -11.83
C ILE A 594 -3.38 60.46 -10.50
N GLY A 595 -2.82 59.27 -10.32
CA GLY A 595 -1.90 58.88 -9.23
C GLY A 595 -1.02 57.71 -9.69
N ASP A 596 0.23 57.65 -9.24
CA ASP A 596 1.31 56.94 -9.94
C ASP A 596 1.85 55.68 -9.24
N HIS A 597 2.47 54.80 -10.03
CA HIS A 597 3.34 53.64 -9.68
C HIS A 597 2.82 52.62 -8.63
N SER A 598 2.96 51.30 -8.83
CA SER A 598 4.24 50.59 -9.07
C SER A 598 4.01 49.20 -9.69
N GLU A 599 5.07 48.59 -10.23
CA GLU A 599 5.05 47.24 -10.82
C GLU A 599 5.18 46.14 -9.75
N ASP A 600 4.36 45.08 -9.82
CA ASP A 600 4.70 43.74 -9.31
C ASP A 600 3.87 42.64 -10.03
N GLY A 601 4.25 41.37 -9.88
CA GLY A 601 3.77 40.24 -10.70
C GLY A 601 2.27 39.89 -10.58
N VAL A 602 1.62 39.60 -11.71
CA VAL A 602 0.15 39.50 -11.84
C VAL A 602 -0.37 38.06 -11.97
N GLU A 603 -1.26 37.62 -11.06
CA GLU A 603 -1.87 36.26 -11.07
C GLU A 603 -3.38 36.25 -10.77
N GLU A 604 -4.21 36.49 -11.79
CA GLU A 604 -5.67 36.68 -11.70
C GLU A 604 -6.50 35.35 -11.57
N MET A 605 -7.84 35.38 -11.73
CA MET A 605 -8.74 34.19 -11.79
C MET A 605 -9.90 34.30 -12.80
N VAL A 606 -10.59 33.19 -13.17
CA VAL A 606 -11.62 33.13 -14.24
C VAL A 606 -12.91 32.40 -13.81
N VAL A 607 -14.05 33.12 -13.79
CA VAL A 607 -15.36 32.68 -13.26
C VAL A 607 -16.46 32.71 -14.35
N GLU A 608 -16.78 31.57 -14.98
CA GLU A 608 -17.72 31.47 -16.11
C GLU A 608 -19.22 31.42 -15.72
N VAL A 609 -20.07 32.09 -16.52
CA VAL A 609 -21.54 32.04 -16.52
C VAL A 609 -22.04 30.86 -17.38
N GLY A 610 -23.14 30.21 -16.98
CA GLY A 610 -23.76 29.11 -17.72
C GLY A 610 -25.18 29.44 -18.18
N GLU A 611 -25.52 29.03 -19.41
CA GLU A 611 -26.84 29.20 -20.01
C GLU A 611 -27.89 28.19 -19.49
N MET A 612 -29.16 28.47 -19.82
CA MET A 612 -30.32 27.68 -19.37
C MET A 612 -30.34 26.24 -19.87
N VAL A 613 -30.85 25.35 -19.01
CA VAL A 613 -31.46 24.08 -19.43
C VAL A 613 -32.95 24.35 -19.69
N GLN A 614 -33.47 23.88 -20.82
CA GLN A 614 -34.91 23.81 -21.08
C GLN A 614 -35.38 22.36 -20.92
N ASP A 615 -36.46 22.15 -20.17
CA ASP A 615 -37.11 20.84 -20.04
C ASP A 615 -37.82 20.44 -21.34
N TRP A 616 -37.60 19.21 -21.79
CA TRP A 616 -38.42 18.55 -22.79
C TRP A 616 -38.87 17.18 -22.26
N VAL A 617 -40.13 17.11 -21.83
CA VAL A 617 -40.79 15.86 -21.42
C VAL A 617 -41.65 15.36 -22.58
N GLN A 618 -41.25 14.24 -23.19
CA GLN A 618 -42.14 13.42 -24.02
C GLN A 618 -41.92 11.93 -23.74
N SER A 619 -43.02 11.20 -23.59
CA SER A 619 -43.04 9.78 -23.25
C SER A 619 -42.92 8.89 -24.49
N PRO A 620 -42.14 7.80 -24.47
CA PRO A 620 -42.12 6.84 -25.56
C PRO A 620 -43.40 5.99 -25.58
N GLY A 621 -44.13 6.04 -26.69
CA GLY A 621 -45.20 5.10 -27.01
C GLY A 621 -44.68 3.74 -27.49
N ARG A 622 -45.59 2.79 -27.73
CA ARG A 622 -45.26 1.44 -28.24
C ARG A 622 -44.58 1.49 -29.62
N PRO A 623 -43.58 0.63 -29.90
CA PRO A 623 -43.24 0.23 -31.26
C PRO A 623 -44.35 -0.64 -31.88
N GLY A 624 -44.60 -0.47 -33.18
CA GLY A 624 -45.41 -1.37 -34.01
C GLY A 624 -44.56 -2.39 -34.77
N GLU A 625 -45.19 -3.11 -35.69
CA GLU A 625 -44.60 -4.22 -36.46
C GLU A 625 -43.67 -3.76 -37.60
N PRO A 626 -42.68 -4.58 -38.00
CA PRO A 626 -42.06 -4.54 -39.33
C PRO A 626 -42.88 -5.37 -40.37
N PRO A 627 -42.75 -5.12 -41.68
CA PRO A 627 -43.68 -5.60 -42.71
C PRO A 627 -43.43 -7.02 -43.25
N GLN A 628 -44.46 -7.62 -43.85
CA GLN A 628 -44.43 -8.92 -44.53
C GLN A 628 -44.26 -8.79 -46.06
N THR A 629 -43.65 -9.80 -46.70
CA THR A 629 -44.04 -10.42 -48.00
C THR A 629 -43.38 -11.81 -48.10
N PRO A 630 -43.78 -12.72 -49.01
CA PRO A 630 -45.10 -13.35 -49.12
C PRO A 630 -45.02 -14.90 -48.99
N GLY A 631 -46.12 -15.59 -48.68
CA GLY A 631 -46.10 -17.04 -48.33
C GLY A 631 -46.78 -18.02 -49.31
N LYS A 632 -46.61 -19.32 -49.02
CA LYS A 632 -47.40 -20.50 -49.44
C LYS A 632 -47.36 -21.50 -48.26
N GLN A 633 -48.47 -21.94 -47.65
CA GLN A 633 -49.45 -22.98 -48.09
C GLN A 633 -48.89 -24.42 -48.13
N LEU A 634 -49.53 -25.49 -47.60
CA LEU A 634 -50.63 -25.60 -46.60
C LEU A 634 -50.88 -27.08 -46.15
N ALA A 635 -50.78 -27.42 -44.84
CA ALA A 635 -51.47 -28.49 -44.04
C ALA A 635 -51.60 -29.96 -44.62
N PRO A 636 -52.37 -30.92 -44.03
CA PRO A 636 -52.90 -31.14 -42.65
C PRO A 636 -52.71 -32.58 -42.05
N GLY A 637 -53.09 -32.79 -40.76
CA GLY A 637 -53.51 -34.09 -40.14
C GLY A 637 -52.41 -35.06 -39.64
N GLU A 638 -52.58 -35.90 -38.61
CA GLU A 638 -53.60 -36.15 -37.55
C GLU A 638 -52.84 -36.46 -36.21
N GLU A 639 -53.25 -36.10 -34.98
CA GLU A 639 -54.27 -36.71 -34.07
C GLU A 639 -53.98 -38.20 -33.69
N VAL A 640 -54.12 -38.74 -32.46
CA VAL A 640 -54.96 -38.44 -31.26
C VAL A 640 -54.16 -38.65 -29.92
N GLN A 641 -54.79 -38.47 -28.74
CA GLN A 641 -54.23 -38.35 -27.36
C GLN A 641 -54.80 -39.42 -26.35
N LEU A 642 -54.35 -39.39 -25.08
CA LEU A 642 -54.85 -40.10 -23.84
C LEU A 642 -54.27 -41.52 -23.59
N GLY A 643 -54.14 -42.09 -22.37
CA GLY A 643 -54.53 -41.68 -21.00
C GLY A 643 -53.74 -42.42 -19.86
N PRO A 644 -54.17 -42.44 -18.57
CA PRO A 644 -53.24 -42.62 -17.41
C PRO A 644 -53.55 -43.69 -16.30
N ALA A 645 -52.47 -44.09 -15.57
CA ALA A 645 -52.35 -44.42 -14.11
C ALA A 645 -53.01 -45.69 -13.44
N ALA A 646 -52.51 -46.01 -12.22
CA ALA A 646 -52.93 -47.03 -11.21
C ALA A 646 -52.55 -48.52 -11.45
N LEU A 647 -52.30 -49.42 -10.46
CA LEU A 647 -52.15 -49.33 -8.98
C LEU A 647 -51.45 -50.60 -8.38
N ALA A 648 -50.75 -50.46 -7.22
CA ALA A 648 -50.30 -51.46 -6.19
C ALA A 648 -49.59 -52.79 -6.61
N GLU A 649 -48.45 -53.20 -6.01
CA GLU A 649 -48.30 -54.02 -4.76
C GLU A 649 -46.80 -54.48 -4.66
N GLN A 650 -46.10 -54.91 -3.59
CA GLN A 650 -46.29 -55.12 -2.12
C GLN A 650 -45.00 -54.71 -1.34
N GLY A 651 -44.84 -55.11 -0.05
CA GLY A 651 -43.58 -55.11 0.72
C GLY A 651 -43.63 -56.02 1.96
N PRO A 652 -42.52 -56.25 2.71
CA PRO A 652 -42.57 -55.96 4.16
C PRO A 652 -41.24 -55.55 4.87
N LYS A 653 -41.37 -54.64 5.87
CA LYS A 653 -40.70 -54.52 7.21
C LYS A 653 -39.21 -54.93 7.37
N GLY A 654 -38.33 -54.22 8.10
CA GLY A 654 -38.39 -53.13 9.10
C GLY A 654 -37.17 -53.28 10.08
N PRO A 655 -36.87 -52.39 11.06
CA PRO A 655 -37.62 -51.24 11.58
C PRO A 655 -36.85 -49.89 11.50
N GLU A 656 -37.43 -48.83 12.08
CA GLU A 656 -36.87 -47.46 12.12
C GLU A 656 -36.12 -47.11 13.42
N ALA A 657 -35.25 -46.10 13.33
CA ALA A 657 -34.84 -45.26 14.47
C ALA A 657 -34.64 -43.81 13.99
N ALA A 658 -35.03 -42.83 14.82
CA ALA A 658 -35.30 -41.45 14.39
C ALA A 658 -34.10 -40.70 13.75
N ARG A 659 -34.41 -39.89 12.72
CA ARG A 659 -33.59 -38.74 12.28
C ARG A 659 -34.42 -37.47 12.36
N GLU A 660 -34.17 -36.68 13.39
CA GLU A 660 -34.78 -35.36 13.55
C GLU A 660 -34.03 -34.31 12.72
N GLY A 661 -34.72 -33.75 11.72
CA GLY A 661 -34.11 -32.91 10.69
C GLY A 661 -33.95 -31.45 11.12
N SER A 662 -32.96 -31.14 11.96
CA SER A 662 -32.60 -29.75 12.25
C SER A 662 -32.02 -29.07 10.99
N ARG A 663 -32.72 -28.06 10.47
CA ARG A 663 -32.16 -27.12 9.49
C ARG A 663 -31.11 -26.26 10.22
N GLY A 664 -29.84 -26.56 10.02
CA GLY A 664 -28.75 -25.70 10.49
C GLY A 664 -28.92 -24.28 9.94
N GLU A 665 -29.13 -23.30 10.82
CA GLU A 665 -29.27 -21.91 10.42
C GLU A 665 -27.98 -21.42 9.75
N THR A 666 -28.11 -20.65 8.67
CA THR A 666 -26.99 -19.93 8.10
C THR A 666 -26.46 -18.92 9.11
N GLY A 667 -25.23 -19.14 9.57
CA GLY A 667 -24.64 -18.41 10.69
C GLY A 667 -24.68 -16.89 10.49
N LYS A 668 -25.50 -16.21 11.30
CA LYS A 668 -25.46 -14.74 11.43
C LYS A 668 -24.05 -14.36 11.91
N GLY A 669 -23.25 -13.79 11.03
CA GLY A 669 -21.94 -13.26 11.40
C GLY A 669 -22.07 -12.29 12.58
N VAL A 670 -21.29 -12.52 13.63
CA VAL A 670 -21.32 -11.70 14.85
C VAL A 670 -20.86 -10.29 14.49
N GLY A 671 -21.83 -9.38 14.34
CA GLY A 671 -21.58 -8.00 13.93
C GLY A 671 -20.82 -7.24 15.00
N LEU A 672 -19.49 -7.23 14.89
CA LEU A 672 -18.56 -6.50 15.75
C LEU A 672 -19.05 -5.07 15.98
N SER A 673 -19.23 -4.69 17.25
CA SER A 673 -19.91 -3.44 17.57
C SER A 673 -19.03 -2.23 17.30
N SER A 674 -19.69 -1.13 16.94
CA SER A 674 -19.07 0.15 16.65
C SER A 674 -20.06 1.25 16.97
N GLU A 675 -19.60 2.20 17.78
CA GLU A 675 -20.33 3.41 18.17
C GLU A 675 -19.72 4.62 17.47
N SER A 676 -20.53 5.66 17.23
CA SER A 676 -20.05 6.91 16.66
C SER A 676 -20.77 8.11 17.23
N TRP A 677 -20.05 9.22 17.36
CA TRP A 677 -20.55 10.50 17.87
C TRP A 677 -20.22 11.61 16.90
N ARG A 678 -21.21 12.44 16.56
CA ARG A 678 -20.99 13.73 15.90
C ARG A 678 -20.57 14.74 16.97
N CYS A 679 -19.41 15.35 16.80
CA CYS A 679 -18.80 16.25 17.77
C CYS A 679 -18.67 17.66 17.16
N ALA A 680 -18.95 18.69 17.96
CA ALA A 680 -18.79 20.09 17.57
C ALA A 680 -18.02 20.89 18.63
N LEU A 681 -17.09 21.73 18.18
CA LEU A 681 -16.25 22.61 19.00
C LEU A 681 -16.31 24.06 18.49
N TRP A 682 -16.45 25.00 19.42
CA TRP A 682 -16.48 26.45 19.16
C TRP A 682 -15.18 27.18 19.55
N HIS A 683 -14.24 26.48 20.18
CA HIS A 683 -13.01 27.05 20.74
C HIS A 683 -11.82 26.10 20.49
N ARG A 684 -10.60 26.66 20.41
CA ARG A 684 -9.35 25.91 20.19
C ARG A 684 -8.87 25.20 21.46
N VAL A 685 -9.69 24.32 22.03
CA VAL A 685 -9.48 23.64 23.34
C VAL A 685 -8.24 22.75 23.42
N TRP A 686 -7.65 22.40 22.28
CA TRP A 686 -6.39 21.68 22.13
C TRP A 686 -5.16 22.57 22.36
N GLN A 687 -5.25 23.87 22.05
CA GLN A 687 -4.16 24.82 22.17
C GLN A 687 -4.15 25.47 23.57
N GLY A 688 -3.00 25.98 24.01
CA GLY A 688 -2.89 26.78 25.25
C GLY A 688 -3.07 26.04 26.59
N ARG A 689 -3.53 24.79 26.62
CA ARG A 689 -3.82 24.00 27.86
C ARG A 689 -2.72 24.07 28.92
N ARG A 690 -1.44 24.04 28.52
CA ARG A 690 -0.27 24.16 29.42
C ARG A 690 -0.25 25.49 30.19
N ARG A 691 -0.66 26.62 29.57
CA ARG A 691 -0.72 27.95 30.21
C ARG A 691 -1.92 28.07 31.14
N ALA A 692 -3.09 27.56 30.72
CA ALA A 692 -4.29 27.52 31.55
C ALA A 692 -4.09 26.68 32.82
N ARG A 693 -3.55 25.45 32.69
CA ARG A 693 -3.25 24.59 33.87
C ARG A 693 -2.28 25.25 34.85
N ARG A 694 -1.22 25.91 34.36
CA ARG A 694 -0.27 26.64 35.24
C ARG A 694 -0.95 27.79 36.00
N ARG A 695 -1.91 28.50 35.41
CA ARG A 695 -2.70 29.54 36.10
C ARG A 695 -3.62 28.96 37.16
N LEU A 696 -4.38 27.91 36.82
CA LEU A 696 -5.23 27.19 37.78
C LEU A 696 -4.40 26.65 38.96
N GLN A 697 -3.24 26.04 38.69
CA GLN A 697 -2.31 25.57 39.73
C GLN A 697 -1.72 26.70 40.58
N GLN A 698 -1.54 27.91 40.04
CA GLN A 698 -1.13 29.08 40.83
C GLN A 698 -2.28 29.58 41.72
N GLN A 699 -3.53 29.51 41.27
CA GLN A 699 -4.71 29.88 42.05
C GLN A 699 -5.03 28.85 43.15
N THR A 700 -4.93 27.55 42.87
CA THR A 700 -5.16 26.50 43.88
C THR A 700 -4.01 26.35 44.88
N LYS A 701 -2.81 26.90 44.61
CA LYS A 701 -1.68 26.86 45.57
C LYS A 701 -1.95 27.57 46.91
N GLY A 702 -3.05 28.31 47.02
CA GLY A 702 -3.56 28.91 48.26
C GLY A 702 -4.57 28.05 49.05
N ARG A 703 -4.90 26.83 48.60
CA ARG A 703 -5.74 25.87 49.33
C ARG A 703 -5.03 24.52 49.42
N GLY A 704 -5.07 23.88 50.60
CA GLY A 704 -4.47 22.56 50.82
C GLY A 704 -5.09 21.48 49.93
N GLY A 705 -4.26 20.59 49.37
CA GLY A 705 -4.69 19.57 48.41
C GLY A 705 -5.18 18.27 49.05
N GLY A 706 -6.07 17.59 48.33
CA GLY A 706 -6.38 16.16 48.51
C GLY A 706 -5.60 15.29 47.52
N GLY A 707 -5.76 13.96 47.62
CA GLY A 707 -5.11 13.00 46.72
C GLY A 707 -5.94 12.75 45.45
N ALA A 708 -5.29 12.84 44.28
CA ALA A 708 -5.94 12.84 42.97
C ALA A 708 -6.73 11.55 42.66
N GLY A 709 -8.06 11.65 42.66
CA GLY A 709 -8.96 10.61 42.14
C GLY A 709 -9.25 10.73 40.63
N THR A 710 -9.77 9.67 40.01
CA THR A 710 -10.18 9.65 38.59
C THR A 710 -11.17 10.77 38.24
N ALA A 711 -12.19 10.97 39.08
CA ALA A 711 -13.16 12.07 38.96
C ALA A 711 -12.53 13.46 39.13
N GLU A 712 -11.45 13.58 39.93
CA GLU A 712 -10.73 14.84 40.13
C GLU A 712 -9.89 15.19 38.91
N TRP A 713 -9.23 14.22 38.27
CA TRP A 713 -8.51 14.43 37.02
C TRP A 713 -9.42 15.03 35.93
N LEU A 714 -10.62 14.45 35.77
CA LEU A 714 -11.59 14.91 34.77
C LEU A 714 -12.09 16.33 35.07
N ALA A 715 -12.41 16.61 36.34
CA ALA A 715 -12.80 17.95 36.78
C ALA A 715 -11.69 19.01 36.53
N VAL A 716 -10.42 18.64 36.73
CA VAL A 716 -9.28 19.53 36.44
C VAL A 716 -9.12 19.78 34.92
N GLU A 717 -9.31 18.79 34.05
CA GLU A 717 -9.31 19.03 32.60
C GLU A 717 -10.50 19.87 32.12
N ALA A 718 -11.68 19.69 32.73
CA ALA A 718 -12.86 20.50 32.45
C ALA A 718 -12.62 21.98 32.84
N GLN A 719 -12.02 22.24 34.00
CA GLN A 719 -11.61 23.59 34.42
C GLN A 719 -10.57 24.20 33.45
N VAL A 720 -9.57 23.43 33.00
CA VAL A 720 -8.59 23.87 31.98
C VAL A 720 -9.30 24.26 30.67
N THR A 721 -10.33 23.52 30.27
CA THR A 721 -11.16 23.84 29.10
C THR A 721 -12.04 25.08 29.32
N GLN A 722 -12.61 25.25 30.52
CA GLN A 722 -13.42 26.43 30.88
C GLN A 722 -12.59 27.72 30.86
N GLU A 723 -11.35 27.70 31.38
CA GLU A 723 -10.41 28.82 31.27
C GLU A 723 -10.10 29.18 29.81
N LEU A 724 -9.88 28.20 28.94
CA LEU A 724 -9.63 28.44 27.51
C LEU A 724 -10.86 29.01 26.78
N ARG A 725 -12.07 28.60 27.19
CA ARG A 725 -13.33 29.20 26.72
C ARG A 725 -13.45 30.66 27.18
N ALA A 726 -13.21 30.95 28.46
CA ALA A 726 -13.28 32.31 29.02
C ALA A 726 -12.27 33.28 28.36
N LEU A 727 -11.06 32.81 28.07
CA LEU A 727 -10.04 33.57 27.32
C LEU A 727 -10.42 33.80 25.84
N SER A 728 -11.35 33.00 25.29
CA SER A 728 -11.85 33.13 23.93
C SER A 728 -13.16 33.93 23.83
N SER A 729 -13.99 33.95 24.88
CA SER A 729 -15.32 34.57 24.87
C SER A 729 -15.31 36.10 24.89
N ALA A 730 -14.15 36.72 25.10
CA ALA A 730 -13.97 38.17 24.96
C ALA A 730 -14.18 38.70 23.51
N ALA A 731 -14.39 37.81 22.52
CA ALA A 731 -14.41 38.17 21.10
C ALA A 731 -15.58 37.61 20.25
N ARG A 732 -16.54 36.85 20.79
CA ARG A 732 -17.66 36.25 19.99
C ARG A 732 -19.03 36.26 20.67
N ARG A 733 -20.09 36.41 19.85
CA ARG A 733 -21.52 36.45 20.23
C ARG A 733 -22.16 35.04 20.28
N PRO A 734 -23.38 34.88 20.85
CA PRO A 734 -23.98 33.56 21.12
C PRO A 734 -24.36 32.73 19.88
N GLU A 735 -24.67 33.36 18.74
CA GLU A 735 -25.11 32.69 17.50
C GLU A 735 -23.93 32.25 16.60
N ALA A 736 -22.85 31.77 17.22
CA ALA A 736 -21.65 31.40 16.48
C ALA A 736 -21.79 30.02 15.81
N GLU A 737 -21.41 29.91 14.53
CA GLU A 737 -21.16 28.62 13.90
C GLU A 737 -20.05 27.84 14.64
N PRO A 738 -20.10 26.50 14.65
CA PRO A 738 -19.03 25.69 15.21
C PRO A 738 -17.73 25.89 14.43
N LEU A 739 -16.64 26.13 15.17
CA LEU A 739 -15.30 26.37 14.63
C LEU A 739 -14.71 25.12 13.97
N LEU A 740 -15.08 23.93 14.45
CA LEU A 740 -14.71 22.63 13.88
C LEU A 740 -15.76 21.58 14.25
N THR A 741 -16.25 20.80 13.28
CA THR A 741 -17.09 19.62 13.52
C THR A 741 -16.49 18.36 12.92
N PHE A 742 -16.62 17.23 13.63
CA PHE A 742 -16.01 15.95 13.28
C PHE A 742 -16.87 14.76 13.75
N VAL A 743 -16.67 13.59 13.16
CA VAL A 743 -17.18 12.31 13.70
C VAL A 743 -16.05 11.62 14.43
N ALA A 744 -16.34 11.06 15.60
CA ALA A 744 -15.49 10.11 16.30
C ALA A 744 -16.18 8.75 16.29
N SER A 745 -15.50 7.69 15.82
CA SER A 745 -16.08 6.35 15.63
C SER A 745 -15.16 5.28 16.24
N ALA A 746 -15.67 4.52 17.21
CA ALA A 746 -14.92 3.47 17.91
C ALA A 746 -15.15 2.08 17.28
N SER A 747 -14.10 1.26 17.20
CA SER A 747 -14.17 -0.15 16.77
C SER A 747 -13.92 -1.08 17.96
N GLN A 748 -14.84 -2.03 18.21
CA GLN A 748 -14.66 -3.07 19.22
C GLN A 748 -13.53 -4.05 18.86
N ALA A 749 -13.38 -4.39 17.58
CA ALA A 749 -12.44 -5.42 17.11
C ALA A 749 -10.98 -5.00 17.30
N ASP A 750 -10.70 -3.72 17.08
CA ASP A 750 -9.34 -3.18 17.02
C ASP A 750 -8.95 -2.40 18.28
N GLN A 751 -9.93 -2.06 19.13
CA GLN A 751 -9.81 -1.08 20.22
C GLN A 751 -9.18 0.23 19.73
N THR A 752 -9.78 0.81 18.68
CA THR A 752 -9.31 2.08 18.10
C THR A 752 -10.44 3.09 17.88
N LEU A 753 -10.07 4.37 17.79
CA LEU A 753 -10.96 5.48 17.43
C LEU A 753 -10.52 6.08 16.08
N THR A 754 -11.42 6.03 15.09
CA THR A 754 -11.27 6.78 13.84
C THR A 754 -11.93 8.15 14.00
N VAL A 755 -11.26 9.23 13.56
CA VAL A 755 -11.76 10.61 13.73
C VAL A 755 -11.74 11.31 12.38
N THR A 756 -12.89 11.77 11.88
CA THR A 756 -13.03 12.36 10.53
C THR A 756 -13.63 13.78 10.57
N PRO A 757 -13.09 14.76 9.83
CA PRO A 757 -13.68 16.10 9.77
C PRO A 757 -15.02 16.10 9.01
N ILE A 758 -15.90 17.02 9.36
CA ILE A 758 -17.16 17.31 8.65
C ILE A 758 -17.16 18.76 8.13
N GLN A 759 -16.79 19.71 8.99
CA GLN A 759 -16.68 21.14 8.65
C GLN A 759 -15.43 21.69 9.34
N ASP A 760 -14.49 22.18 8.54
CA ASP A 760 -13.20 22.73 9.00
C ASP A 760 -12.79 23.90 8.09
N SER A 761 -13.45 25.05 8.25
CA SER A 761 -13.23 26.24 7.42
C SER A 761 -11.93 26.99 7.74
N GLN A 762 -11.14 26.52 8.70
CA GLN A 762 -9.85 27.12 9.09
C GLN A 762 -8.67 26.13 8.98
N GLY A 763 -8.88 24.91 8.46
CA GLY A 763 -7.82 23.90 8.32
C GLY A 763 -7.23 23.41 9.65
N LEU A 764 -8.01 23.43 10.73
CA LEU A 764 -7.59 23.16 12.10
C LEU A 764 -7.72 21.69 12.52
N PHE A 765 -8.34 20.85 11.68
CA PHE A 765 -8.47 19.42 11.95
C PHE A 765 -7.13 18.71 12.25
N PRO A 766 -6.00 18.99 11.55
CA PRO A 766 -4.71 18.39 11.88
C PRO A 766 -4.24 18.69 13.31
N ASP A 767 -4.40 19.92 13.80
CA ASP A 767 -4.03 20.30 15.17
C ASP A 767 -4.87 19.55 16.21
N LEU A 768 -6.19 19.49 15.99
CA LEU A 768 -7.10 18.72 16.85
C LEU A 768 -6.72 17.25 16.84
N TYR A 769 -6.47 16.65 15.67
CA TYR A 769 -6.16 15.23 15.55
C TYR A 769 -4.86 14.86 16.27
N HIS A 770 -3.77 15.62 16.10
CA HIS A 770 -2.52 15.38 16.82
C HIS A 770 -2.69 15.54 18.33
N PHE A 771 -3.48 16.52 18.78
CA PHE A 771 -3.82 16.66 20.18
C PHE A 771 -4.61 15.45 20.71
N LEU A 772 -5.68 15.02 20.01
CA LEU A 772 -6.49 13.86 20.42
C LEU A 772 -5.66 12.57 20.45
N GLN A 773 -4.72 12.39 19.52
CA GLN A 773 -3.84 11.22 19.46
C GLN A 773 -2.95 11.07 20.71
N VAL A 774 -2.56 12.18 21.34
CA VAL A 774 -1.80 12.17 22.61
C VAL A 774 -2.72 12.19 23.83
N PHE A 775 -3.78 13.00 23.78
CA PHE A 775 -4.66 13.26 24.92
C PHE A 775 -5.58 12.09 25.24
N LEU A 776 -6.27 11.49 24.24
CA LEU A 776 -7.27 10.46 24.51
C LEU A 776 -6.68 9.19 25.15
N PRO A 777 -5.53 8.64 24.70
CA PRO A 777 -4.96 7.45 25.36
C PRO A 777 -4.45 7.71 26.78
N GLN A 778 -4.08 8.95 27.11
CA GLN A 778 -3.77 9.33 28.49
C GLN A 778 -5.03 9.53 29.32
N ALA A 779 -6.03 10.24 28.78
CA ALA A 779 -7.31 10.49 29.44
C ALA A 779 -8.05 9.20 29.81
N LEU A 780 -8.05 8.22 28.90
CA LEU A 780 -8.75 6.95 29.12
C LEU A 780 -8.04 6.06 30.13
N ARG A 781 -6.71 6.04 30.19
CA ARG A 781 -5.99 5.36 31.28
C ARG A 781 -6.35 5.96 32.63
N ASN A 782 -6.27 7.29 32.77
CA ASN A 782 -6.64 8.03 33.98
C ASN A 782 -8.14 7.93 34.40
N LEU A 783 -8.96 7.13 33.71
CA LEU A 783 -10.38 6.88 33.99
C LEU A 783 -10.75 5.39 34.04
N LEU A 784 -9.84 4.50 33.63
CA LEU A 784 -10.05 3.05 33.52
C LEU A 784 -9.02 2.26 34.35
N GLU A 785 -7.94 2.91 34.78
CA GLU A 785 -6.99 2.53 35.84
C GLU A 785 -7.40 3.20 37.17
#